data_AF-A0A154NDW3-F1
#
_entry.id   AF-A0A154NDW3-F1
#
_cell.length_a   1.000
_cell.length_b   1.000
_cell.length_c   1.000
_cell.angle_alpha   90.00
_cell.angle_beta   90.00
_cell.angle_gamma   90.00
#
_symmetry.space_group_name_H-M   'P 1'
#
loop_
_entity.id
_entity.type
_entity.pdbx_description
1 polymer ?
#
loop_
_entity_poly.entity_id
_entity_poly.type
_entity_poly.pdbx_seq_one_letter_code
_entity_poly.pdbx_strand_id
1 'polypeptide(L)'
;MVTGGTLLLAGIAAAGWAQGPHWVPAWGSAQMVAAQAEADKLAALGPVTVRQIVHLSGGGTMVRVRLSNSAGTAPLRIDAAALGKGAPASAIVTANARLTFSGAPAVTIPAGADVYSDPLPLATKAGDDLTISLFFPDAPAPRTGHPGARATTFAARGNQTAATTLTDPQTIGGWWSLADVEVSGGGTTGTIVAIGDSITDGRGVRDDANTRWPDEFARRLSANRATAGLSVVNAGIGGNRVLLDGAGPNLLARFDRDVIDRPNVRAAIVLEGVNDLGTLTRDRPVDAATHRAMVTAITAAYRQIAARAHAHGIRLIGGTITPLVGNANYHAGPETEADRQAINRFIRTSGTFDAVVDFDAAVRDPAHPDRLLPAYDTGDHLHPNEAGYRAMAQAIPLSLFAERRILGAAAPITVGPRPPSRQIALTFDDLPAHGPLPIGDNRLRIAQRIIAALKAERAPAFGFYNGGFASDATAPQVVAAWRRAGLPIGNHSWSHGNLATTTAPAFLADVARNEPALAAAGKGSDWRWFRYPFLSEGKDMAQVGAVRAGLRAKGYRIAAVTMSFGDYGWNDAYARCVAKNDAAAITSLETSFLAAARAQALRSRALSQAALGRDIPYVLLMHLGAFDARMMPRLLAQYREMGFTFTTLQRAEADPFYAAATDLALPGPSPTLEAAAAAKGVPIPADAPLPPATLCT
;
A
#
# COMPACT_ATOMS: atom_id res chain seq x y z
N MET A 1 10.19 -31.64 61.09
CA MET A 1 11.02 -31.59 59.86
C MET A 1 10.11 -31.40 58.67
N VAL A 2 10.00 -30.16 58.15
CA VAL A 2 9.71 -29.89 56.73
C VAL A 2 10.45 -28.59 56.43
N THR A 3 11.47 -28.69 55.60
CA THR A 3 12.34 -27.59 55.15
C THR A 3 11.62 -26.77 54.07
N GLY A 4 11.54 -25.45 54.26
CA GLY A 4 11.02 -24.50 53.28
C GLY A 4 12.10 -24.14 52.25
N GLY A 5 11.88 -24.53 50.99
CA GLY A 5 12.71 -24.12 49.86
C GLY A 5 12.23 -22.79 49.28
N THR A 6 13.11 -21.78 49.30
CA THR A 6 12.87 -20.48 48.65
C THR A 6 13.33 -20.57 47.20
N LEU A 7 12.41 -20.47 46.23
CA LEU A 7 12.75 -20.42 44.81
C LEU A 7 13.17 -18.98 44.42
N LEU A 8 14.44 -18.80 44.08
CA LEU A 8 14.95 -17.58 43.43
C LEU A 8 14.50 -17.57 41.95
N LEU A 9 13.61 -16.65 41.60
CA LEU A 9 13.29 -16.33 40.21
C LEU A 9 14.40 -15.44 39.63
N ALA A 10 15.25 -16.02 38.79
CA ALA A 10 16.18 -15.27 37.95
C ALA A 10 15.39 -14.45 36.92
N GLY A 11 15.48 -13.12 37.00
CA GLY A 11 14.90 -12.21 36.02
C GLY A 11 15.63 -12.33 34.68
N ILE A 12 14.98 -12.92 33.69
CA ILE A 12 15.40 -12.83 32.29
C ILE A 12 15.05 -11.42 31.83
N ALA A 13 16.05 -10.53 31.74
CA ALA A 13 15.90 -9.27 31.04
C ALA A 13 15.57 -9.58 29.57
N ALA A 14 14.35 -9.27 29.15
CA ALA A 14 13.98 -9.29 27.75
C ALA A 14 14.87 -8.29 27.02
N ALA A 15 15.83 -8.78 26.24
CA ALA A 15 16.58 -7.96 25.30
C ALA A 15 15.55 -7.31 24.35
N GLY A 16 15.39 -5.99 24.47
CA GLY A 16 14.60 -5.21 23.53
C GLY A 16 15.19 -5.43 22.15
N TRP A 17 14.38 -5.96 21.23
CA TRP A 17 14.75 -5.99 19.82
C TRP A 17 14.91 -4.53 19.41
N ALA A 18 16.16 -4.09 19.20
CA ALA A 18 16.43 -2.76 18.68
C ALA A 18 15.67 -2.64 17.37
N GLN A 19 14.71 -1.70 17.30
CA GLN A 19 14.08 -1.32 16.05
C GLN A 19 15.21 -0.96 15.08
N GLY A 20 15.26 -1.62 13.92
CA GLY A 20 16.27 -1.33 12.90
C GLY A 20 16.28 0.16 12.52
N PRO A 21 17.37 0.66 11.90
CA PRO A 21 17.49 2.07 11.56
C PRO A 21 16.30 2.56 10.72
N HIS A 22 15.68 3.64 11.19
CA HIS A 22 14.55 4.29 10.53
C HIS A 22 15.08 5.14 9.37
N TRP A 23 15.01 4.61 8.14
CA TRP A 23 15.49 5.28 6.93
C TRP A 23 14.43 6.18 6.31
N VAL A 24 14.82 7.39 5.93
CA VAL A 24 13.92 8.38 5.33
C VAL A 24 14.59 8.94 4.06
N PRO A 25 13.95 8.89 2.89
CA PRO A 25 14.46 9.54 1.69
C PRO A 25 14.65 11.04 1.91
N ALA A 26 15.87 11.54 1.77
CA ALA A 26 16.19 12.97 1.81
C ALA A 26 16.33 13.57 0.40
N TRP A 27 16.40 12.72 -0.62
CA TRP A 27 16.38 13.09 -2.04
C TRP A 27 16.03 11.84 -2.85
N GLY A 28 15.44 12.01 -4.03
CA GLY A 28 15.21 10.92 -4.97
C GLY A 28 14.85 11.40 -6.37
N SER A 29 14.85 10.48 -7.33
CA SER A 29 14.43 10.73 -8.71
C SER A 29 13.67 9.54 -9.30
N ALA A 30 12.69 9.80 -10.17
CA ALA A 30 11.91 8.75 -10.83
C ALA A 30 12.74 8.10 -11.96
N GLN A 31 13.03 6.81 -11.84
CA GLN A 31 13.89 6.10 -12.78
C GLN A 31 13.14 5.73 -14.08
N MET A 32 13.80 5.94 -15.22
CA MET A 32 13.30 5.64 -16.57
C MET A 32 14.48 5.31 -17.50
N VAL A 33 14.21 5.17 -18.79
CA VAL A 33 15.26 5.07 -19.81
C VAL A 33 15.97 6.42 -19.92
N ALA A 34 17.29 6.41 -19.81
CA ALA A 34 18.08 7.63 -19.97
C ALA A 34 18.03 8.16 -21.42
N ALA A 35 18.26 9.46 -21.60
CA ALA A 35 18.26 10.07 -22.93
C ALA A 35 19.39 9.48 -23.78
N GLN A 36 19.05 8.98 -24.98
CA GLN A 36 20.00 8.27 -25.85
C GLN A 36 21.25 9.12 -26.16
N ALA A 37 21.07 10.39 -26.48
CA ALA A 37 22.18 11.29 -26.80
C ALA A 37 23.20 11.43 -25.64
N GLU A 38 22.74 11.45 -24.40
CA GLU A 38 23.63 11.49 -23.23
C GLU A 38 24.24 10.11 -22.92
N ALA A 39 23.49 9.02 -23.19
CA ALA A 39 23.99 7.66 -23.06
C ALA A 39 25.14 7.36 -24.05
N ASP A 40 25.05 7.94 -25.26
CA ASP A 40 26.08 7.83 -26.30
C ASP A 40 27.36 8.59 -25.89
N LYS A 41 27.23 9.78 -25.28
CA LYS A 41 28.39 10.50 -24.70
C LYS A 41 29.10 9.66 -23.64
N LEU A 42 28.35 9.04 -22.74
CA LEU A 42 28.92 8.12 -21.73
C LEU A 42 29.59 6.91 -22.37
N ALA A 43 28.99 6.33 -23.41
CA ALA A 43 29.57 5.18 -24.11
C ALA A 43 30.90 5.53 -24.79
N ALA A 44 31.01 6.73 -25.38
CA ALA A 44 32.22 7.21 -26.04
C ALA A 44 33.42 7.40 -25.09
N LEU A 45 33.17 7.55 -23.78
CA LEU A 45 34.23 7.65 -22.77
C LEU A 45 34.86 6.29 -22.41
N GLY A 46 34.18 5.17 -22.69
CA GLY A 46 34.59 3.83 -22.26
C GLY A 46 34.30 3.60 -20.76
N PRO A 47 35.19 2.91 -20.02
CA PRO A 47 35.11 2.86 -18.56
C PRO A 47 35.06 4.29 -18.01
N VAL A 48 34.03 4.61 -17.22
CA VAL A 48 33.67 6.01 -16.93
C VAL A 48 33.22 6.19 -15.49
N THR A 49 33.68 7.26 -14.86
CA THR A 49 33.15 7.75 -13.59
C THR A 49 32.08 8.80 -13.86
N VAL A 50 30.89 8.59 -13.33
CA VAL A 50 29.79 9.56 -13.34
C VAL A 50 29.64 10.16 -11.95
N ARG A 51 29.72 11.49 -11.86
CA ARG A 51 29.65 12.26 -10.61
C ARG A 51 28.42 13.16 -10.64
N GLN A 52 27.50 12.90 -9.72
CA GLN A 52 26.16 13.48 -9.66
C GLN A 52 26.00 14.24 -8.35
N ILE A 53 25.43 15.44 -8.39
CA ILE A 53 25.20 16.28 -7.20
C ILE A 53 23.70 16.28 -6.89
N VAL A 54 23.36 16.05 -5.62
CA VAL A 54 21.99 16.00 -5.12
C VAL A 54 21.80 16.98 -3.97
N HIS A 55 20.68 17.73 -4.00
CA HIS A 55 20.31 18.68 -2.96
C HIS A 55 19.35 18.03 -1.97
N LEU A 56 19.77 17.87 -0.71
CA LEU A 56 18.97 17.16 0.28
C LEU A 56 17.84 18.03 0.85
N SER A 57 16.65 17.45 1.00
CA SER A 57 15.51 18.05 1.69
C SER A 57 15.39 17.61 3.16
N GLY A 58 16.23 16.68 3.61
CA GLY A 58 16.26 16.15 4.98
C GLY A 58 17.68 15.86 5.46
N GLY A 59 17.86 15.66 6.77
CA GLY A 59 19.15 15.41 7.41
C GLY A 59 19.20 14.21 8.36
N GLY A 60 20.39 13.67 8.55
CA GLY A 60 20.65 12.54 9.45
C GLY A 60 22.11 12.44 9.87
N THR A 61 22.44 11.38 10.59
CA THR A 61 23.82 11.03 10.98
C THR A 61 24.37 9.87 10.17
N MET A 62 23.51 9.15 9.47
CA MET A 62 23.85 8.06 8.55
C MET A 62 23.20 8.33 7.20
N VAL A 63 23.89 7.97 6.12
CA VAL A 63 23.40 8.06 4.75
C VAL A 63 23.51 6.68 4.09
N ARG A 64 22.55 6.34 3.22
CA ARG A 64 22.69 5.25 2.25
C ARG A 64 22.15 5.68 0.89
N VAL A 65 22.59 5.01 -0.17
CA VAL A 65 22.20 5.32 -1.54
C VAL A 65 21.46 4.13 -2.14
N ARG A 66 20.32 4.37 -2.81
CA ARG A 66 19.63 3.39 -3.65
C ARG A 66 20.07 3.58 -5.09
N LEU A 67 20.68 2.55 -5.66
CA LEU A 67 21.09 2.50 -7.05
C LEU A 67 20.13 1.62 -7.85
N SER A 68 19.89 1.98 -9.11
CA SER A 68 18.85 1.34 -9.92
C SER A 68 19.34 0.87 -11.29
N ASN A 69 18.85 -0.31 -11.67
CA ASN A 69 18.90 -0.85 -13.02
C ASN A 69 17.48 -1.17 -13.53
N SER A 70 16.47 -0.41 -13.10
CA SER A 70 15.05 -0.70 -13.37
C SER A 70 14.68 -0.73 -14.86
N ALA A 71 15.38 0.06 -15.68
CA ALA A 71 15.14 0.10 -17.13
C ALA A 71 16.09 -0.81 -17.92
N GLY A 72 17.13 -1.36 -17.27
CA GLY A 72 18.13 -2.19 -17.93
C GLY A 72 17.63 -3.61 -18.19
N THR A 73 18.10 -4.19 -19.30
CA THR A 73 17.76 -5.56 -19.73
C THR A 73 18.88 -6.57 -19.48
N ALA A 74 20.02 -6.11 -18.94
CA ALA A 74 21.16 -6.92 -18.56
C ALA A 74 21.69 -6.47 -17.17
N PRO A 75 22.47 -7.31 -16.47
CA PRO A 75 23.08 -6.92 -15.20
C PRO A 75 23.97 -5.68 -15.35
N LEU A 76 23.79 -4.69 -14.47
CA LEU A 76 24.59 -3.47 -14.41
C LEU A 76 25.71 -3.63 -13.38
N ARG A 77 26.96 -3.46 -13.81
CA ARG A 77 28.12 -3.52 -12.91
C ARG A 77 28.57 -2.12 -12.49
N ILE A 78 28.83 -1.95 -11.20
CA ILE A 78 29.41 -0.75 -10.61
C ILE A 78 30.63 -1.19 -9.81
N ASP A 79 31.82 -0.85 -10.29
CA ASP A 79 33.10 -1.35 -9.74
C ASP A 79 33.64 -0.51 -8.58
N ALA A 80 33.20 0.73 -8.49
CA ALA A 80 33.49 1.60 -7.36
C ALA A 80 32.39 2.65 -7.22
N ALA A 81 32.07 2.99 -5.98
CA ALA A 81 31.18 4.09 -5.67
C ALA A 81 31.73 4.88 -4.48
N ALA A 82 31.52 6.19 -4.49
CA ALA A 82 31.94 7.08 -3.42
C ALA A 82 30.94 8.22 -3.22
N LEU A 83 30.89 8.74 -2.01
CA LEU A 83 30.01 9.82 -1.59
C LEU A 83 30.82 10.88 -0.84
N GLY A 84 30.65 12.14 -1.20
CA GLY A 84 31.27 13.27 -0.51
C GLY A 84 30.34 14.48 -0.44
N LYS A 85 30.80 15.55 0.22
CA LYS A 85 30.15 16.86 0.17
C LYS A 85 30.73 17.67 -0.98
N GLY A 86 29.91 18.17 -1.88
CA GLY A 86 30.34 18.99 -3.02
C GLY A 86 29.37 20.13 -3.27
N ALA A 87 29.78 21.09 -4.09
CA ALA A 87 28.92 22.22 -4.48
C ALA A 87 28.24 21.94 -5.83
N PRO A 88 27.04 22.51 -6.08
CA PRO A 88 26.40 22.44 -7.39
C PRO A 88 27.31 22.95 -8.51
N ALA A 89 27.16 22.39 -9.71
CA ALA A 89 28.01 22.67 -10.87
C ALA A 89 29.53 22.52 -10.64
N SER A 90 29.96 21.81 -9.58
CA SER A 90 31.37 21.56 -9.29
C SER A 90 31.74 20.09 -9.48
N ALA A 91 32.84 19.84 -10.18
CA ALA A 91 33.45 18.52 -10.24
C ALA A 91 34.27 18.18 -8.97
N ILE A 92 34.33 19.10 -7.99
CA ILE A 92 35.12 19.00 -6.76
C ILE A 92 34.27 18.49 -5.60
N VAL A 93 34.80 17.54 -4.83
CA VAL A 93 34.18 16.98 -3.63
C VAL A 93 35.14 17.03 -2.44
N THR A 94 34.58 17.11 -1.25
CA THR A 94 35.28 17.05 0.04
C THR A 94 34.74 15.86 0.85
N ALA A 95 35.54 15.36 1.80
CA ALA A 95 35.15 14.24 2.67
C ALA A 95 34.63 13.02 1.88
N ASN A 96 35.37 12.63 0.83
CA ASN A 96 34.99 11.55 -0.07
C ASN A 96 35.15 10.19 0.63
N ALA A 97 34.04 9.50 0.85
CA ALA A 97 33.99 8.21 1.50
C ALA A 97 33.50 7.15 0.53
N ARG A 98 34.12 5.96 0.58
CA ARG A 98 33.74 4.83 -0.27
C ARG A 98 32.36 4.31 0.15
N LEU A 99 31.52 4.02 -0.83
CA LEU A 99 30.30 3.25 -0.63
C LEU A 99 30.61 1.76 -0.81
N THR A 100 30.00 0.92 0.03
CA THR A 100 30.10 -0.53 -0.05
C THR A 100 28.72 -1.17 -0.18
N PHE A 101 28.68 -2.44 -0.56
CA PHE A 101 27.46 -3.22 -0.77
C PHE A 101 27.65 -4.60 -0.15
N SER A 102 27.04 -4.85 1.01
CA SER A 102 27.32 -6.03 1.83
C SER A 102 28.82 -6.18 2.16
N GLY A 103 29.50 -5.07 2.43
CA GLY A 103 30.94 -4.98 2.68
C GLY A 103 31.82 -5.01 1.42
N ALA A 104 31.26 -5.32 0.25
CA ALA A 104 32.00 -5.36 -1.00
C ALA A 104 32.13 -3.94 -1.62
N PRO A 105 33.22 -3.63 -2.31
CA PRO A 105 33.42 -2.32 -2.93
C PRO A 105 32.70 -2.11 -4.26
N ALA A 106 32.15 -3.18 -4.81
CA ALA A 106 31.56 -3.26 -6.13
C ALA A 106 30.24 -4.04 -6.02
N VAL A 107 29.33 -3.82 -6.97
CA VAL A 107 28.04 -4.49 -7.02
C VAL A 107 27.62 -4.76 -8.46
N THR A 108 26.94 -5.88 -8.67
CA THR A 108 26.22 -6.17 -9.91
C THR A 108 24.73 -6.16 -9.62
N ILE A 109 24.01 -5.25 -10.24
CA ILE A 109 22.56 -5.07 -10.08
C ILE A 109 21.87 -5.84 -11.22
N PRO A 110 21.03 -6.85 -10.92
CA PRO A 110 20.26 -7.55 -11.97
C PRO A 110 19.42 -6.60 -12.83
N ALA A 111 19.06 -7.05 -14.03
CA ALA A 111 18.11 -6.34 -14.88
C ALA A 111 16.79 -6.09 -14.13
N GLY A 112 16.26 -4.87 -14.19
CA GLY A 112 15.00 -4.51 -13.53
C GLY A 112 15.07 -4.33 -12.01
N ALA A 113 16.25 -4.46 -11.39
CA ALA A 113 16.41 -4.46 -9.94
C ALA A 113 17.06 -3.18 -9.39
N ASP A 114 16.98 -3.01 -8.08
CA ASP A 114 17.65 -1.96 -7.31
C ASP A 114 18.53 -2.57 -6.21
N VAL A 115 19.50 -1.80 -5.73
CA VAL A 115 20.33 -2.18 -4.58
C VAL A 115 20.56 -0.97 -3.67
N TYR A 116 20.67 -1.22 -2.36
CA TYR A 116 21.10 -0.21 -1.39
C TYR A 116 22.58 -0.38 -1.09
N SER A 117 23.30 0.73 -0.95
CA SER A 117 24.61 0.74 -0.31
C SER A 117 24.48 0.39 1.18
N ASP A 118 25.58 -0.06 1.77
CA ASP A 118 25.71 -0.14 3.22
C ASP A 118 25.56 1.26 3.85
N PRO A 119 25.09 1.36 5.11
CA PRO A 119 25.01 2.61 5.84
C PRO A 119 26.39 3.27 6.03
N LEU A 120 26.51 4.53 5.64
CA LEU A 120 27.72 5.34 5.81
C LEU A 120 27.50 6.43 6.89
N PRO A 121 28.31 6.48 7.96
CA PRO A 121 28.30 7.59 8.90
C PRO A 121 28.67 8.91 8.22
N LEU A 122 27.69 9.78 8.05
CA LEU A 122 27.87 11.12 7.51
C LEU A 122 26.76 12.02 8.03
N ALA A 123 27.13 13.06 8.78
CA ALA A 123 26.19 14.04 9.26
C ALA A 123 25.76 15.00 8.14
N THR A 124 24.45 15.07 7.91
CA THR A 124 23.81 15.93 6.91
C THR A 124 22.65 16.71 7.52
N LYS A 125 22.32 17.83 6.88
CA LYS A 125 21.11 18.62 7.17
C LYS A 125 20.34 18.87 5.88
N ALA A 126 19.07 19.22 6.01
CA ALA A 126 18.31 19.76 4.88
C ALA A 126 19.05 20.98 4.30
N GLY A 127 19.15 21.04 2.98
CA GLY A 127 19.90 22.03 2.23
C GLY A 127 21.38 21.68 1.99
N ASP A 128 21.91 20.59 2.55
CA ASP A 128 23.25 20.10 2.19
C ASP A 128 23.24 19.52 0.77
N ASP A 129 24.31 19.77 0.02
CA ASP A 129 24.58 19.13 -1.26
C ASP A 129 25.53 17.93 -1.07
N LEU A 130 25.13 16.78 -1.60
CA LEU A 130 25.96 15.58 -1.64
C LEU A 130 26.35 15.25 -3.06
N THR A 131 27.56 14.71 -3.22
CA THR A 131 28.07 14.26 -4.50
C THR A 131 28.30 12.77 -4.48
N ILE A 132 27.71 12.06 -5.42
CA ILE A 132 27.80 10.60 -5.58
C ILE A 132 28.58 10.33 -6.87
N SER A 133 29.70 9.62 -6.75
CA SER A 133 30.52 9.17 -7.87
C SER A 133 30.35 7.66 -8.08
N LEU A 134 29.96 7.25 -9.28
CA LEU A 134 29.79 5.85 -9.67
C LEU A 134 30.75 5.52 -10.83
N PHE A 135 31.52 4.45 -10.70
CA PHE A 135 32.38 3.96 -11.78
C PHE A 135 31.73 2.77 -12.48
N PHE A 136 31.45 2.98 -13.77
CA PHE A 136 30.91 1.99 -14.69
C PHE A 136 32.06 1.44 -15.56
N PRO A 137 32.47 0.18 -15.39
CA PRO A 137 33.53 -0.41 -16.21
C PRO A 137 33.04 -0.66 -17.64
N ASP A 138 31.77 -1.02 -17.75
CA ASP A 138 30.99 -1.20 -18.97
C ASP A 138 29.68 -0.44 -18.84
N ALA A 139 29.00 -0.30 -19.96
CA ALA A 139 28.04 0.77 -20.16
C ALA A 139 26.77 0.22 -20.85
N PRO A 140 26.11 -0.80 -20.25
CA PRO A 140 25.09 -1.59 -20.93
C PRO A 140 23.87 -0.74 -21.33
N ALA A 141 23.33 -1.02 -22.53
CA ALA A 141 22.14 -0.37 -23.06
C ALA A 141 20.91 -1.31 -23.02
N PRO A 142 19.68 -0.80 -22.79
CA PRO A 142 19.36 0.58 -22.41
C PRO A 142 19.81 0.91 -20.98
N ARG A 143 20.16 2.18 -20.75
CA ARG A 143 20.62 2.66 -19.44
C ARG A 143 19.47 3.18 -18.60
N THR A 144 19.52 2.86 -17.31
CA THR A 144 18.62 3.44 -16.30
C THR A 144 19.09 4.84 -15.93
N GLY A 145 18.17 5.81 -15.90
CA GLY A 145 18.47 7.16 -15.47
C GLY A 145 17.22 8.03 -15.38
N HIS A 146 17.46 9.34 -15.24
CA HIS A 146 16.43 10.35 -15.19
C HIS A 146 16.91 11.57 -16.01
N PRO A 147 16.46 11.75 -17.27
CA PRO A 147 16.94 12.83 -18.15
C PRO A 147 16.71 14.24 -17.58
N GLY A 148 15.65 14.39 -16.80
CA GLY A 148 15.21 15.61 -16.16
C GLY A 148 15.99 16.04 -14.92
N ALA A 149 17.31 15.96 -14.91
CA ALA A 149 18.08 16.29 -13.70
C ALA A 149 17.87 17.72 -13.18
N ARG A 150 17.81 18.70 -14.11
CA ARG A 150 17.88 20.15 -13.89
C ARG A 150 19.03 20.53 -12.96
N ALA A 151 20.12 19.80 -13.11
CA ALA A 151 21.38 20.01 -12.42
C ALA A 151 22.47 19.25 -13.18
N THR A 152 23.70 19.66 -12.92
CA THR A 152 24.86 19.27 -13.71
C THR A 152 25.41 17.93 -13.25
N THR A 153 25.54 16.97 -14.18
CA THR A 153 26.31 15.73 -13.98
C THR A 153 27.65 15.84 -14.69
N PHE A 154 28.70 15.29 -14.08
CA PHE A 154 30.02 15.18 -14.68
C PHE A 154 30.35 13.73 -15.03
N ALA A 155 31.00 13.53 -16.17
CA ALA A 155 31.55 12.25 -16.59
C ALA A 155 33.05 12.38 -16.90
N ALA A 156 33.86 11.46 -16.39
CA ALA A 156 35.29 11.44 -16.63
C ALA A 156 35.78 10.02 -16.91
N ARG A 157 36.76 9.88 -17.81
CA ARG A 157 37.31 8.57 -18.19
C ARG A 157 38.01 7.88 -17.01
N GLY A 158 37.86 6.57 -16.94
CA GLY A 158 38.48 5.71 -15.93
C GLY A 158 37.82 5.81 -14.55
N ASN A 159 38.39 5.08 -13.59
CA ASN A 159 37.94 5.14 -12.21
C ASN A 159 38.57 6.34 -11.49
N GLN A 160 37.77 7.38 -11.31
CA GLN A 160 38.12 8.60 -10.59
C GLN A 160 37.23 8.81 -9.36
N THR A 161 36.56 7.75 -8.89
CA THR A 161 35.60 7.84 -7.77
C THR A 161 36.23 8.39 -6.49
N ALA A 162 37.49 8.07 -6.22
CA ALA A 162 38.24 8.57 -5.06
C ALA A 162 38.77 10.01 -5.22
N ALA A 163 38.81 10.55 -6.44
CA ALA A 163 39.43 11.85 -6.71
C ALA A 163 38.62 13.00 -6.11
N THR A 164 39.29 13.92 -5.41
CA THR A 164 38.70 15.18 -4.93
C THR A 164 38.19 16.02 -6.10
N THR A 165 38.99 16.15 -7.15
CA THR A 165 38.63 16.85 -8.40
C THR A 165 38.72 15.87 -9.55
N LEU A 166 37.71 15.81 -10.40
CA LEU A 166 37.80 15.01 -11.63
C LEU A 166 38.80 15.66 -12.60
N THR A 167 39.61 14.83 -13.24
CA THR A 167 40.48 15.22 -14.35
C THR A 167 39.71 15.10 -15.67
N ASP A 168 39.76 16.16 -16.48
CA ASP A 168 39.08 16.29 -17.77
C ASP A 168 37.58 15.91 -17.75
N PRO A 169 36.78 16.45 -16.81
CA PRO A 169 35.37 16.11 -16.73
C PRO A 169 34.60 16.74 -17.90
N GLN A 170 33.70 15.96 -18.49
CA GLN A 170 32.68 16.43 -19.40
C GLN A 170 31.37 16.64 -18.65
N THR A 171 30.60 17.66 -19.04
CA THR A 171 29.23 17.82 -18.55
C THR A 171 28.28 16.94 -19.36
N ILE A 172 27.42 16.20 -18.67
CA ILE A 172 26.34 15.41 -19.25
C ILE A 172 25.02 15.70 -18.55
N GLY A 173 23.92 15.50 -19.26
CA GLY A 173 22.59 15.65 -18.72
C GLY A 173 22.14 14.42 -17.92
N GLY A 174 21.14 14.63 -17.05
CA GLY A 174 20.40 13.58 -16.38
C GLY A 174 21.13 12.92 -15.20
N TRP A 175 20.35 12.23 -14.36
CA TRP A 175 20.82 11.32 -13.33
C TRP A 175 20.94 9.90 -13.89
N TRP A 176 21.89 9.14 -13.35
CA TRP A 176 22.33 7.85 -13.87
C TRP A 176 22.35 6.83 -12.76
N SER A 177 21.46 5.83 -12.84
CA SER A 177 21.33 4.74 -11.88
C SER A 177 21.25 5.17 -10.41
N LEU A 178 20.74 6.37 -10.13
CA LEU A 178 20.67 6.96 -8.79
C LEU A 178 19.21 7.24 -8.44
N ALA A 179 18.60 6.36 -7.64
CA ALA A 179 17.18 6.41 -7.31
C ALA A 179 16.88 7.26 -6.09
N ASP A 180 17.61 7.04 -4.99
CA ASP A 180 17.36 7.74 -3.71
C ASP A 180 18.65 7.94 -2.92
N VAL A 181 18.65 9.00 -2.10
CA VAL A 181 19.58 9.18 -0.98
C VAL A 181 18.75 9.23 0.28
N GLU A 182 19.00 8.30 1.19
CA GLU A 182 18.23 8.13 2.41
C GLU A 182 19.08 8.41 3.64
N VAL A 183 18.47 9.03 4.64
CA VAL A 183 19.11 9.41 5.91
C VAL A 183 18.50 8.66 7.08
N SER A 184 19.28 8.44 8.13
CA SER A 184 18.81 7.92 9.42
C SER A 184 19.55 8.57 10.60
N GLY A 185 19.05 8.37 11.81
CA GLY A 185 19.69 8.83 13.06
C GLY A 185 19.60 10.34 13.33
N GLY A 186 18.78 11.08 12.58
CA GLY A 186 18.57 12.52 12.77
C GLY A 186 17.10 12.89 13.05
N GLY A 187 16.81 14.19 12.96
CA GLY A 187 15.48 14.75 13.18
C GLY A 187 14.48 14.54 12.04
N THR A 188 14.90 13.94 10.92
CA THR A 188 14.02 13.65 9.79
C THR A 188 13.21 12.38 10.08
N THR A 189 11.89 12.51 10.15
CA THR A 189 10.96 11.47 10.61
C THR A 189 10.05 10.94 9.52
N GLY A 190 10.03 11.53 8.32
CA GLY A 190 9.25 11.01 7.20
C GLY A 190 9.37 11.85 5.93
N THR A 191 8.84 11.31 4.84
CA THR A 191 8.96 11.91 3.50
C THR A 191 7.61 12.23 2.90
N ILE A 192 7.55 13.33 2.16
CA ILE A 192 6.47 13.67 1.23
C ILE A 192 6.98 13.45 -0.19
N VAL A 193 6.28 12.66 -1.00
CA VAL A 193 6.65 12.47 -2.41
C VAL A 193 5.82 13.41 -3.29
N ALA A 194 6.49 14.30 -4.01
CA ALA A 194 5.89 15.06 -5.10
C ALA A 194 5.95 14.19 -6.37
N ILE A 195 4.82 13.67 -6.85
CA ILE A 195 4.76 12.81 -8.04
C ILE A 195 3.96 13.49 -9.14
N GLY A 196 4.49 13.48 -10.36
CA GLY A 196 3.81 14.14 -11.46
C GLY A 196 4.60 14.23 -12.76
N ASP A 197 4.19 15.18 -13.58
CA ASP A 197 4.75 15.45 -14.91
C ASP A 197 5.92 16.47 -14.90
N SER A 198 6.24 17.06 -16.08
CA SER A 198 7.30 18.07 -16.27
C SER A 198 7.20 19.28 -15.36
N ILE A 199 5.99 19.62 -14.91
CA ILE A 199 5.76 20.73 -13.99
C ILE A 199 6.31 20.35 -12.61
N THR A 200 6.05 19.13 -12.14
CA THR A 200 6.64 18.59 -10.90
C THR A 200 8.14 18.36 -11.04
N ASP A 201 8.55 17.87 -12.20
CA ASP A 201 9.93 17.60 -12.57
C ASP A 201 10.79 18.88 -12.61
N GLY A 202 10.16 20.05 -12.81
CA GLY A 202 10.79 21.37 -12.67
C GLY A 202 11.20 22.02 -13.99
N ARG A 203 10.61 21.66 -15.13
CA ARG A 203 10.90 22.34 -16.40
C ARG A 203 10.58 23.84 -16.28
N GLY A 204 11.55 24.70 -16.56
CA GLY A 204 11.39 26.16 -16.46
C GLY A 204 12.28 26.81 -15.40
N VAL A 205 12.90 26.02 -14.52
CA VAL A 205 13.98 26.52 -13.65
C VAL A 205 15.33 26.54 -14.36
N ARG A 206 16.27 27.32 -13.85
CA ARG A 206 17.68 27.22 -14.22
C ARG A 206 18.28 25.94 -13.61
N ASP A 207 19.20 25.32 -14.33
CA ASP A 207 19.93 24.16 -13.80
C ASP A 207 20.71 24.53 -12.54
N ASP A 208 20.83 23.57 -11.62
CA ASP A 208 21.53 23.70 -10.33
C ASP A 208 20.93 24.71 -9.34
N ALA A 209 19.83 25.40 -9.70
CA ALA A 209 19.22 26.42 -8.86
C ALA A 209 18.42 25.85 -7.68
N ASN A 210 17.91 24.62 -7.78
CA ASN A 210 17.04 23.97 -6.78
C ASN A 210 15.84 24.87 -6.38
N THR A 211 15.16 25.41 -7.39
CA THR A 211 14.03 26.36 -7.30
C THR A 211 12.71 25.80 -7.84
N ARG A 212 12.61 24.46 -7.97
CA ARG A 212 11.38 23.78 -8.42
C ARG A 212 10.35 23.86 -7.29
N TRP A 213 9.06 23.69 -7.57
CA TRP A 213 8.07 23.76 -6.49
C TRP A 213 8.32 22.76 -5.36
N PRO A 214 8.82 21.52 -5.59
CA PRO A 214 9.16 20.61 -4.50
C PRO A 214 10.34 21.12 -3.64
N ASP A 215 11.32 21.81 -4.25
CA ASP A 215 12.48 22.38 -3.56
C ASP A 215 12.08 23.57 -2.68
N GLU A 216 11.28 24.50 -3.25
CA GLU A 216 10.69 25.62 -2.53
C GLU A 216 9.80 25.13 -1.37
N PHE A 217 9.02 24.07 -1.60
CA PHE A 217 8.21 23.44 -0.57
C PHE A 217 9.07 22.80 0.54
N ALA A 218 10.14 22.08 0.19
CA ALA A 218 11.10 21.54 1.15
C ALA A 218 11.72 22.63 2.03
N ARG A 219 12.11 23.77 1.44
CA ARG A 219 12.60 24.94 2.19
C ARG A 219 11.56 25.50 3.17
N ARG A 220 10.29 25.56 2.78
CA ARG A 220 9.20 25.99 3.67
C ARG A 220 9.00 25.02 4.82
N LEU A 221 9.06 23.71 4.57
CA LEU A 221 8.93 22.68 5.61
C LEU A 221 10.06 22.76 6.62
N SER A 222 11.32 22.87 6.16
CA SER A 222 12.50 22.92 7.02
C SER A 222 12.58 24.21 7.84
N ALA A 223 12.10 25.33 7.30
CA ALA A 223 12.01 26.60 8.02
C ALA A 223 10.88 26.64 9.08
N ASN A 224 9.91 25.72 9.04
CA ASN A 224 8.82 25.66 9.99
C ASN A 224 9.04 24.55 11.02
N ARG A 225 9.15 24.91 12.31
CA ARG A 225 9.43 23.98 13.42
C ARG A 225 8.46 22.79 13.51
N ALA A 226 7.18 22.96 13.14
CA ALA A 226 6.19 21.89 13.22
C ALA A 226 6.35 20.83 12.11
N THR A 227 7.07 21.17 11.04
CA THR A 227 7.28 20.32 9.86
C THR A 227 8.75 20.09 9.53
N ALA A 228 9.68 20.64 10.31
CA ALA A 228 11.12 20.60 10.04
C ALA A 228 11.73 19.18 10.04
N GLY A 229 10.98 18.18 10.53
CA GLY A 229 11.35 16.77 10.44
C GLY A 229 10.90 16.07 9.15
N LEU A 230 10.30 16.78 8.18
CA LEU A 230 9.81 16.19 6.94
C LEU A 230 10.72 16.54 5.76
N SER A 231 11.02 15.53 4.96
CA SER A 231 11.72 15.69 3.69
C SER A 231 10.74 15.64 2.51
N VAL A 232 11.21 16.07 1.34
CA VAL A 232 10.49 16.02 0.07
C VAL A 232 11.32 15.27 -0.97
N VAL A 233 10.69 14.36 -1.71
CA VAL A 233 11.28 13.72 -2.89
C VAL A 233 10.53 14.17 -4.14
N ASN A 234 11.28 14.53 -5.17
CA ASN A 234 10.73 14.85 -6.48
C ASN A 234 10.71 13.59 -7.38
N ALA A 235 9.52 13.09 -7.66
CA ALA A 235 9.24 12.00 -8.58
C ALA A 235 8.50 12.51 -9.83
N GLY A 236 8.85 13.72 -10.29
CA GLY A 236 8.41 14.22 -11.59
C GLY A 236 8.99 13.41 -12.75
N ILE A 237 8.29 13.36 -13.88
CA ILE A 237 8.82 12.89 -15.17
C ILE A 237 8.29 13.81 -16.27
N GLY A 238 9.18 14.42 -17.05
CA GLY A 238 8.78 15.23 -18.20
C GLY A 238 7.91 14.47 -19.21
N GLY A 239 6.81 15.06 -19.66
CA GLY A 239 5.89 14.42 -20.61
C GLY A 239 5.17 13.19 -20.05
N ASN A 240 5.19 12.96 -18.74
CA ASN A 240 4.51 11.83 -18.13
C ASN A 240 3.00 12.01 -18.07
N ARG A 241 2.31 10.88 -18.07
CA ARG A 241 0.88 10.77 -18.27
C ARG A 241 0.33 9.82 -17.23
N VAL A 242 -0.94 10.03 -16.88
CA VAL A 242 -1.66 9.21 -15.92
C VAL A 242 -1.88 7.80 -16.46
N LEU A 243 -2.27 7.69 -17.73
CA LEU A 243 -2.84 6.46 -18.29
C LEU A 243 -1.90 5.69 -19.22
N LEU A 244 -1.21 6.39 -20.11
CA LEU A 244 -0.33 5.79 -21.12
C LEU A 244 1.10 6.23 -20.89
N ASP A 245 2.06 5.45 -21.36
CA ASP A 245 3.47 5.86 -21.26
C ASP A 245 3.70 7.14 -22.06
N GLY A 246 4.68 7.93 -21.61
CA GLY A 246 5.15 9.14 -22.26
C GLY A 246 6.65 9.04 -22.48
N ALA A 247 7.40 10.04 -22.02
CA ALA A 247 8.86 9.93 -21.97
C ALA A 247 9.34 8.85 -20.96
N GLY A 248 8.49 8.49 -20.00
CA GLY A 248 8.70 7.40 -19.06
C GLY A 248 7.40 6.64 -18.78
N PRO A 249 7.46 5.61 -17.90
CA PRO A 249 6.29 4.80 -17.54
C PRO A 249 5.15 5.66 -16.98
N ASN A 250 3.92 5.35 -17.32
CA ASN A 250 2.74 6.07 -16.84
C ASN A 250 2.61 6.05 -15.30
N LEU A 251 1.92 7.06 -14.74
CA LEU A 251 1.71 7.21 -13.30
C LEU A 251 1.14 5.95 -12.66
N LEU A 252 0.12 5.34 -13.28
CA LEU A 252 -0.51 4.13 -12.74
C LEU A 252 0.52 3.00 -12.58
N ALA A 253 1.38 2.78 -13.57
CA ALA A 253 2.39 1.73 -13.51
C ALA A 253 3.47 2.03 -12.46
N ARG A 254 3.95 3.28 -12.39
CA ARG A 254 5.10 3.64 -11.55
C ARG A 254 4.77 4.04 -10.10
N PHE A 255 3.49 4.23 -9.76
CA PHE A 255 3.10 4.75 -8.44
C PHE A 255 3.67 3.94 -7.27
N ASP A 256 3.65 2.61 -7.35
CA ASP A 256 4.18 1.79 -6.24
C ASP A 256 5.68 2.00 -6.08
N ARG A 257 6.44 1.88 -7.18
CA ARG A 257 7.89 2.08 -7.19
C ARG A 257 8.30 3.47 -6.70
N ASP A 258 7.62 4.51 -7.18
CA ASP A 258 8.01 5.90 -6.94
C ASP A 258 7.42 6.45 -5.63
N VAL A 259 6.44 5.78 -4.99
CA VAL A 259 5.81 6.27 -3.76
C VAL A 259 5.79 5.22 -2.65
N ILE A 260 5.24 4.04 -2.91
CA ILE A 260 4.98 3.03 -1.87
C ILE A 260 6.24 2.28 -1.45
N ASP A 261 7.13 1.99 -2.40
CA ASP A 261 8.37 1.24 -2.16
C ASP A 261 9.46 2.08 -1.48
N ARG A 262 9.18 3.36 -1.20
CA ARG A 262 10.05 4.26 -0.46
C ARG A 262 9.76 4.15 1.05
N PRO A 263 10.80 4.02 1.89
CA PRO A 263 10.58 3.90 3.32
C PRO A 263 10.04 5.20 3.92
N ASN A 264 9.15 5.07 4.91
CA ASN A 264 8.66 6.18 5.72
C ASN A 264 8.02 7.35 4.95
N VAL A 265 7.42 7.08 3.80
CA VAL A 265 6.54 8.03 3.14
C VAL A 265 5.28 8.27 4.00
N ARG A 266 4.96 9.54 4.23
CA ARG A 266 3.81 9.99 5.04
C ARG A 266 2.68 10.54 4.17
N ALA A 267 3.04 11.10 3.02
CA ALA A 267 2.11 11.65 2.05
C ALA A 267 2.71 11.66 0.65
N ALA A 268 1.84 11.71 -0.36
CA ALA A 268 2.20 12.03 -1.73
C ALA A 268 1.33 13.16 -2.25
N ILE A 269 1.91 14.10 -2.98
CA ILE A 269 1.20 15.16 -3.71
C ILE A 269 1.25 14.77 -5.18
N VAL A 270 0.10 14.46 -5.78
CA VAL A 270 -0.01 14.10 -7.19
C VAL A 270 -0.45 15.30 -8.02
N LEU A 271 0.39 15.70 -8.97
CA LEU A 271 0.08 16.74 -9.96
C LEU A 271 0.41 16.17 -11.35
N GLU A 272 -0.61 15.64 -12.03
CA GLU A 272 -0.44 15.00 -13.33
C GLU A 272 -1.71 15.11 -14.18
N GLY A 273 -1.65 14.68 -15.44
CA GLY A 273 -2.80 14.65 -16.37
C GLY A 273 -2.75 15.75 -17.43
N VAL A 274 -1.87 16.75 -17.31
CA VAL A 274 -1.72 17.81 -18.32
C VAL A 274 -1.29 17.23 -19.67
N ASN A 275 -0.41 16.23 -19.67
CA ASN A 275 0.09 15.60 -20.90
C ASN A 275 -0.92 14.61 -21.51
N ASP A 276 -1.84 14.05 -20.72
CA ASP A 276 -2.93 13.24 -21.26
C ASP A 276 -3.88 14.13 -22.07
N LEU A 277 -4.26 15.27 -21.51
CA LEU A 277 -5.09 16.28 -22.18
C LEU A 277 -4.36 16.91 -23.37
N GLY A 278 -3.10 17.30 -23.19
CA GLY A 278 -2.30 17.90 -24.24
C GLY A 278 -2.04 16.96 -25.42
N THR A 279 -1.73 15.69 -25.14
CA THR A 279 -1.51 14.68 -26.20
C THR A 279 -2.80 14.31 -26.91
N LEU A 280 -3.95 14.36 -26.22
CA LEU A 280 -5.25 14.03 -26.81
C LEU A 280 -5.56 14.86 -28.06
N THR A 281 -5.23 16.16 -28.02
CA THR A 281 -5.55 17.10 -29.11
C THR A 281 -4.33 17.57 -29.91
N ARG A 282 -3.13 17.12 -29.54
CA ARG A 282 -1.85 17.59 -30.11
C ARG A 282 -1.83 17.54 -31.64
N ASP A 283 -2.19 16.39 -32.20
CA ASP A 283 -2.02 16.12 -33.63
C ASP A 283 -3.27 16.49 -34.44
N ARG A 284 -4.46 16.42 -33.82
CA ARG A 284 -5.75 16.81 -34.39
C ARG A 284 -6.84 16.89 -33.31
N PRO A 285 -7.95 17.62 -33.54
CA PRO A 285 -9.13 17.55 -32.67
C PRO A 285 -9.71 16.15 -32.59
N VAL A 286 -10.38 15.84 -31.47
CA VAL A 286 -11.09 14.57 -31.24
C VAL A 286 -12.57 14.84 -30.97
N ASP A 287 -13.41 13.80 -31.06
CA ASP A 287 -14.84 13.97 -30.81
C ASP A 287 -15.17 14.10 -29.31
N ALA A 288 -16.38 14.58 -29.02
CA ALA A 288 -16.84 14.79 -27.64
C ALA A 288 -16.92 13.48 -26.83
N ALA A 289 -17.06 12.32 -27.48
CA ALA A 289 -17.07 11.03 -26.79
C ALA A 289 -15.67 10.68 -26.26
N THR A 290 -14.64 10.95 -27.06
CA THR A 290 -13.23 10.74 -26.70
C THR A 290 -12.80 11.66 -25.56
N HIS A 291 -13.19 12.94 -25.58
CA HIS A 291 -13.01 13.87 -24.45
C HIS A 291 -13.60 13.32 -23.14
N ARG A 292 -14.88 12.91 -23.16
CA ARG A 292 -15.54 12.30 -21.98
C ARG A 292 -14.86 11.03 -21.50
N ALA A 293 -14.39 10.19 -22.42
CA ALA A 293 -13.69 8.95 -22.10
C ALA A 293 -12.35 9.24 -21.40
N MET A 294 -11.60 10.25 -21.86
CA MET A 294 -10.35 10.69 -21.25
C MET A 294 -10.55 11.14 -19.80
N VAL A 295 -11.52 12.05 -19.56
CA VAL A 295 -11.86 12.52 -18.20
C VAL A 295 -12.26 11.36 -17.29
N THR A 296 -13.08 10.43 -17.79
CA THR A 296 -13.51 9.25 -17.04
C THR A 296 -12.31 8.38 -16.66
N ALA A 297 -11.41 8.11 -17.60
CA ALA A 297 -10.24 7.26 -17.38
C ALA A 297 -9.26 7.90 -16.38
N ILE A 298 -8.93 9.18 -16.53
CA ILE A 298 -8.03 9.90 -15.60
C ILE A 298 -8.60 9.89 -14.18
N THR A 299 -9.89 10.20 -14.02
CA THR A 299 -10.50 10.22 -12.68
C THR A 299 -10.66 8.83 -12.07
N ALA A 300 -10.80 7.78 -12.87
CA ALA A 300 -10.75 6.39 -12.39
C ALA A 300 -9.33 6.02 -11.92
N ALA A 301 -8.30 6.41 -12.67
CA ALA A 301 -6.90 6.20 -12.30
C ALA A 301 -6.54 6.89 -10.97
N TYR A 302 -7.04 8.12 -10.75
CA TYR A 302 -6.90 8.83 -9.46
C TYR A 302 -7.51 8.07 -8.29
N ARG A 303 -8.69 7.46 -8.46
CA ARG A 303 -9.28 6.60 -7.42
C ARG A 303 -8.40 5.38 -7.12
N GLN A 304 -7.81 4.79 -8.16
CA GLN A 304 -6.94 3.62 -8.00
C GLN A 304 -5.65 3.94 -7.24
N ILE A 305 -4.96 5.06 -7.57
CA ILE A 305 -3.75 5.46 -6.84
C ILE A 305 -4.07 5.90 -5.41
N ALA A 306 -5.22 6.55 -5.16
CA ALA A 306 -5.67 6.89 -3.82
C ALA A 306 -5.85 5.62 -2.97
N ALA A 307 -6.55 4.62 -3.51
CA ALA A 307 -6.74 3.34 -2.85
C ALA A 307 -5.41 2.64 -2.54
N ARG A 308 -4.44 2.67 -3.47
CA ARG A 308 -3.09 2.13 -3.26
C ARG A 308 -2.35 2.91 -2.16
N ALA A 309 -2.32 4.23 -2.21
CA ALA A 309 -1.69 5.07 -1.19
C ALA A 309 -2.26 4.77 0.20
N HIS A 310 -3.59 4.77 0.34
CA HIS A 310 -4.29 4.51 1.60
C HIS A 310 -4.03 3.10 2.14
N ALA A 311 -3.90 2.10 1.25
CA ALA A 311 -3.55 0.74 1.66
C ALA A 311 -2.16 0.65 2.32
N HIS A 312 -1.27 1.62 2.05
CA HIS A 312 0.07 1.70 2.64
C HIS A 312 0.19 2.84 3.69
N GLY A 313 -0.94 3.39 4.15
CA GLY A 313 -0.96 4.45 5.16
C GLY A 313 -0.43 5.80 4.66
N ILE A 314 -0.31 5.97 3.35
CA ILE A 314 0.15 7.20 2.71
C ILE A 314 -1.05 8.08 2.40
N ARG A 315 -1.02 9.33 2.86
CA ARG A 315 -2.03 10.32 2.48
C ARG A 315 -1.81 10.78 1.06
N LEU A 316 -2.83 10.71 0.20
CA LEU A 316 -2.76 11.22 -1.17
C LEU A 316 -3.41 12.60 -1.26
N ILE A 317 -2.63 13.58 -1.69
CA ILE A 317 -3.04 14.97 -1.85
C ILE A 317 -3.14 15.27 -3.34
N GLY A 318 -4.32 15.72 -3.78
CA GLY A 318 -4.56 16.06 -5.18
C GLY A 318 -4.09 17.48 -5.50
N GLY A 319 -3.19 17.63 -6.46
CA GLY A 319 -2.85 18.89 -7.10
C GLY A 319 -3.73 19.10 -8.33
N THR A 320 -4.47 20.22 -8.39
CA THR A 320 -5.25 20.55 -9.59
C THR A 320 -4.33 20.81 -10.79
N ILE A 321 -4.70 20.31 -11.96
CA ILE A 321 -3.98 20.49 -13.23
C ILE A 321 -3.93 21.98 -13.59
N THR A 322 -2.72 22.51 -13.82
CA THR A 322 -2.52 23.92 -14.18
C THR A 322 -3.01 24.22 -15.61
N PRO A 323 -3.27 25.50 -15.93
CA PRO A 323 -3.69 25.89 -17.27
C PRO A 323 -2.69 25.50 -18.37
N LEU A 324 -3.19 25.21 -19.59
CA LEU A 324 -2.39 24.83 -20.76
C LEU A 324 -2.83 25.49 -22.09
N VAL A 325 -3.85 26.37 -22.07
CA VAL A 325 -4.30 27.05 -23.28
C VAL A 325 -3.24 28.06 -23.74
N GLY A 326 -2.99 28.09 -25.04
CA GLY A 326 -1.94 28.90 -25.66
C GLY A 326 -0.67 28.11 -25.96
N ASN A 327 -0.48 26.91 -25.38
CA ASN A 327 0.68 26.09 -25.68
C ASN A 327 0.67 25.66 -27.17
N ALA A 328 1.72 26.07 -27.89
CA ALA A 328 1.83 25.85 -29.32
C ALA A 328 1.95 24.37 -29.71
N ASN A 329 2.45 23.51 -28.81
CA ASN A 329 2.59 22.08 -29.12
C ASN A 329 1.27 21.34 -28.93
N TYR A 330 0.54 21.58 -27.85
CA TYR A 330 -0.69 20.85 -27.52
C TYR A 330 -1.94 21.35 -28.23
N HIS A 331 -1.90 22.56 -28.82
CA HIS A 331 -3.03 23.17 -29.50
C HIS A 331 -4.31 23.15 -28.63
N ALA A 332 -4.16 23.34 -27.31
CA ALA A 332 -5.27 23.22 -26.36
C ALA A 332 -6.32 24.31 -26.61
N GLY A 333 -7.57 23.87 -26.83
CA GLY A 333 -8.72 24.72 -27.11
C GLY A 333 -9.81 24.63 -26.04
N PRO A 334 -11.02 25.18 -26.33
CA PRO A 334 -12.13 25.19 -25.38
C PRO A 334 -12.53 23.79 -24.86
N GLU A 335 -12.47 22.74 -25.69
CA GLU A 335 -12.79 21.38 -25.24
C GLU A 335 -11.72 20.81 -24.28
N THR A 336 -10.44 21.04 -24.57
CA THR A 336 -9.33 20.64 -23.67
C THR A 336 -9.43 21.36 -22.32
N GLU A 337 -9.78 22.65 -22.32
CA GLU A 337 -10.02 23.40 -21.08
C GLU A 337 -11.24 22.88 -20.32
N ALA A 338 -12.32 22.54 -21.01
CA ALA A 338 -13.50 21.94 -20.38
C ALA A 338 -13.17 20.61 -19.69
N ASP A 339 -12.36 19.76 -20.33
CA ASP A 339 -11.87 18.51 -19.73
C ASP A 339 -11.00 18.77 -18.50
N ARG A 340 -10.06 19.71 -18.59
CA ARG A 340 -9.21 20.11 -17.47
C ARG A 340 -10.05 20.58 -16.29
N GLN A 341 -11.05 21.43 -16.52
CA GLN A 341 -11.96 21.90 -15.49
C GLN A 341 -12.82 20.76 -14.91
N ALA A 342 -13.25 19.80 -15.73
CA ALA A 342 -13.98 18.63 -15.26
C ALA A 342 -13.12 17.76 -14.31
N ILE A 343 -11.84 17.53 -14.66
CA ILE A 343 -10.89 16.80 -13.82
C ILE A 343 -10.56 17.60 -12.55
N ASN A 344 -10.33 18.90 -12.65
CA ASN A 344 -10.05 19.74 -11.49
C ASN A 344 -11.25 19.84 -10.53
N ARG A 345 -12.47 19.89 -11.06
CA ARG A 345 -13.68 19.77 -10.23
C ARG A 345 -13.71 18.43 -9.51
N PHE A 346 -13.44 17.33 -10.18
CA PHE A 346 -13.33 16.02 -9.54
C PHE A 346 -12.26 15.99 -8.43
N ILE A 347 -11.07 16.56 -8.67
CA ILE A 347 -10.01 16.66 -7.67
C ILE A 347 -10.52 17.40 -6.43
N ARG A 348 -11.20 18.53 -6.62
CA ARG A 348 -11.70 19.38 -5.53
C ARG A 348 -12.84 18.75 -4.73
N THR A 349 -13.76 18.03 -5.37
CA THR A 349 -15.06 17.70 -4.75
C THR A 349 -15.33 16.21 -4.55
N SER A 350 -14.53 15.31 -5.11
CA SER A 350 -14.86 13.88 -5.11
C SER A 350 -14.67 13.16 -3.77
N GLY A 351 -13.88 13.74 -2.86
CA GLY A 351 -13.42 13.04 -1.65
C GLY A 351 -12.39 11.93 -1.92
N THR A 352 -11.87 11.81 -3.15
CA THR A 352 -10.84 10.82 -3.51
C THR A 352 -9.51 11.08 -2.81
N PHE A 353 -9.18 12.35 -2.59
CA PHE A 353 -7.93 12.80 -1.98
C PHE A 353 -8.14 13.21 -0.53
N ASP A 354 -7.13 12.99 0.33
CA ASP A 354 -7.16 13.38 1.74
C ASP A 354 -7.13 14.90 1.92
N ALA A 355 -6.53 15.60 0.96
CA ALA A 355 -6.52 17.04 0.85
C ALA A 355 -6.30 17.46 -0.61
N VAL A 356 -6.52 18.73 -0.91
CA VAL A 356 -6.32 19.31 -2.24
C VAL A 356 -5.43 20.54 -2.14
N VAL A 357 -4.48 20.66 -3.06
CA VAL A 357 -3.74 21.90 -3.31
C VAL A 357 -4.19 22.44 -4.67
N ASP A 358 -4.77 23.63 -4.66
CA ASP A 358 -5.29 24.27 -5.86
C ASP A 358 -4.18 25.00 -6.63
N PHE A 359 -3.30 24.23 -7.27
CA PHE A 359 -2.24 24.77 -8.12
C PHE A 359 -2.78 25.56 -9.32
N ASP A 360 -3.97 25.23 -9.83
CA ASP A 360 -4.65 25.97 -10.91
C ASP A 360 -4.91 27.41 -10.46
N ALA A 361 -5.57 27.59 -9.31
CA ALA A 361 -5.80 28.90 -8.74
C ALA A 361 -4.51 29.64 -8.37
N ALA A 362 -3.45 28.92 -8.01
CA ALA A 362 -2.17 29.51 -7.62
C ALA A 362 -1.43 30.17 -8.79
N VAL A 363 -1.62 29.70 -10.03
CA VAL A 363 -0.83 30.16 -11.18
C VAL A 363 -1.62 30.73 -12.35
N ARG A 364 -2.95 30.56 -12.40
CA ARG A 364 -3.76 31.07 -13.51
C ARG A 364 -3.82 32.59 -13.56
N ASP A 365 -3.95 33.14 -14.76
CA ASP A 365 -4.24 34.55 -14.97
C ASP A 365 -5.69 34.86 -14.52
N PRO A 366 -5.94 35.81 -13.60
CA PRO A 366 -7.30 36.19 -13.22
C PRO A 366 -8.16 36.73 -14.38
N ALA A 367 -7.53 37.35 -15.39
CA ALA A 367 -8.22 37.86 -16.59
C ALA A 367 -8.44 36.76 -17.65
N HIS A 368 -7.56 35.75 -17.67
CA HIS A 368 -7.63 34.60 -18.58
C HIS A 368 -7.40 33.28 -17.81
N PRO A 369 -8.39 32.77 -17.06
CA PRO A 369 -8.22 31.63 -16.15
C PRO A 369 -7.82 30.30 -16.81
N ASP A 370 -7.89 30.23 -18.13
CA ASP A 370 -7.44 29.14 -18.99
C ASP A 370 -5.94 29.21 -19.34
N ARG A 371 -5.24 30.26 -18.89
CA ARG A 371 -3.82 30.52 -19.12
C ARG A 371 -3.03 30.71 -17.83
N LEU A 372 -1.73 30.48 -17.90
CA LEU A 372 -0.81 30.89 -16.84
C LEU A 372 -0.75 32.42 -16.75
N LEU A 373 -0.65 32.95 -15.53
CA LEU A 373 -0.36 34.37 -15.33
C LEU A 373 0.97 34.70 -16.02
N PRO A 374 1.05 35.74 -16.87
CA PRO A 374 2.28 36.03 -17.64
C PRO A 374 3.55 36.16 -16.79
N ALA A 375 3.42 36.66 -15.55
CA ALA A 375 4.55 36.76 -14.61
C ALA A 375 5.08 35.39 -14.14
N TYR A 376 4.28 34.33 -14.25
CA TYR A 376 4.60 32.96 -13.86
C TYR A 376 4.88 32.06 -15.04
N ASP A 377 4.67 32.51 -16.27
CA ASP A 377 4.87 31.73 -17.50
C ASP A 377 6.33 31.81 -17.96
N THR A 378 6.85 30.73 -18.52
CA THR A 378 8.14 30.74 -19.26
C THR A 378 8.00 31.30 -20.69
N GLY A 379 6.75 31.54 -21.12
CA GLY A 379 6.37 31.96 -22.48
C GLY A 379 5.89 30.80 -23.35
N ASP A 380 5.88 29.57 -22.83
CA ASP A 380 5.36 28.41 -23.55
C ASP A 380 3.91 28.07 -23.18
N HIS A 381 3.31 28.83 -22.25
CA HIS A 381 1.92 28.70 -21.82
C HIS A 381 1.60 27.35 -21.17
N LEU A 382 2.61 26.65 -20.64
CA LEU A 382 2.47 25.35 -19.99
C LEU A 382 3.33 25.24 -18.72
N HIS A 383 4.58 25.67 -18.79
CA HIS A 383 5.54 25.51 -17.70
C HIS A 383 5.68 26.79 -16.88
N PRO A 384 5.52 26.70 -15.55
CA PRO A 384 5.86 27.78 -14.65
C PRO A 384 7.35 28.13 -14.69
N ASN A 385 7.67 29.42 -14.58
CA ASN A 385 9.02 29.90 -14.27
C ASN A 385 9.29 29.82 -12.75
N GLU A 386 10.47 30.25 -12.29
CA GLU A 386 10.84 30.21 -10.85
C GLU A 386 9.84 30.97 -9.95
N ALA A 387 9.23 32.07 -10.41
CA ALA A 387 8.22 32.80 -9.66
C ALA A 387 6.90 32.00 -9.57
N GLY A 388 6.48 31.37 -10.67
CA GLY A 388 5.33 30.47 -10.69
C GLY A 388 5.51 29.25 -9.78
N TYR A 389 6.69 28.63 -9.80
CA TYR A 389 7.01 27.52 -8.89
C TYR A 389 7.02 27.91 -7.42
N ARG A 390 7.51 29.12 -7.10
CA ARG A 390 7.38 29.67 -5.74
C ARG A 390 5.91 29.87 -5.35
N ALA A 391 5.08 30.39 -6.24
CA ALA A 391 3.64 30.55 -5.98
C ALA A 391 2.95 29.20 -5.74
N MET A 392 3.26 28.18 -6.54
CA MET A 392 2.77 26.80 -6.33
C MET A 392 3.21 26.28 -4.97
N ALA A 393 4.50 26.39 -4.64
CA ALA A 393 4.99 25.95 -3.35
C ALA A 393 4.28 26.66 -2.20
N GLN A 394 4.04 27.97 -2.30
CA GLN A 394 3.33 28.77 -1.28
C GLN A 394 1.87 28.35 -1.10
N ALA A 395 1.20 27.90 -2.15
CA ALA A 395 -0.18 27.43 -2.10
C ALA A 395 -0.37 26.17 -1.23
N ILE A 396 0.70 25.41 -0.96
CA ILE A 396 0.65 24.21 -0.11
C ILE A 396 0.56 24.63 1.37
N PRO A 397 -0.54 24.33 2.09
CA PRO A 397 -0.64 24.66 3.51
C PRO A 397 0.22 23.70 4.35
N LEU A 398 1.18 24.23 5.12
CA LEU A 398 2.06 23.38 5.96
C LEU A 398 1.28 22.67 7.09
N SER A 399 0.11 23.20 7.47
CA SER A 399 -0.79 22.57 8.44
C SER A 399 -1.29 21.19 8.01
N LEU A 400 -1.26 20.87 6.70
CA LEU A 400 -1.54 19.53 6.21
C LEU A 400 -0.51 18.51 6.74
N PHE A 401 0.69 18.96 7.12
CA PHE A 401 1.82 18.10 7.47
C PHE A 401 2.33 18.29 8.90
N ALA A 402 1.86 19.32 9.61
CA ALA A 402 2.17 19.52 11.00
C ALA A 402 1.50 18.44 11.86
N GLU A 403 2.28 17.67 12.63
CA GLU A 403 1.72 16.86 13.71
C GLU A 403 1.11 17.79 14.77
N ARG A 404 -0.10 17.49 15.24
CA ARG A 404 -0.67 18.18 16.42
C ARG A 404 0.18 17.82 17.65
N ARG A 405 1.23 18.59 17.91
CA ARG A 405 1.89 18.62 19.22
C ARG A 405 0.94 19.25 20.23
N ILE A 406 0.26 18.43 21.02
CA ILE A 406 -0.32 18.89 22.27
C ILE A 406 0.87 19.13 23.22
N LEU A 407 1.28 20.39 23.36
CA LEU A 407 2.21 20.82 24.40
C LEU A 407 1.42 20.92 25.72
N GLY A 408 1.70 20.02 26.65
CA GLY A 408 1.17 20.04 28.01
C GLY A 408 2.02 19.16 28.93
N ALA A 409 2.48 19.75 30.03
CA ALA A 409 3.37 19.16 31.02
C ALA A 409 2.89 17.78 31.52
N ALA A 410 3.85 16.96 31.94
CA ALA A 410 3.65 15.64 32.51
C ALA A 410 2.59 15.63 33.62
N ALA A 411 1.44 15.05 33.30
CA ALA A 411 0.51 14.46 34.26
C ALA A 411 0.40 12.96 33.91
N PRO A 412 0.15 12.06 34.89
CA PRO A 412 0.11 10.63 34.63
C PRO A 412 -0.97 10.35 33.60
N ILE A 413 -0.57 9.78 32.47
CA ILE A 413 -1.46 9.48 31.35
C ILE A 413 -2.40 8.37 31.80
N THR A 414 -3.63 8.75 32.17
CA THR A 414 -4.79 7.89 32.00
C THR A 414 -4.96 7.65 30.51
N VAL A 415 -4.80 6.39 30.10
CA VAL A 415 -4.99 5.91 28.73
C VAL A 415 -6.41 6.22 28.28
N GLY A 416 -6.60 7.32 27.54
CA GLY A 416 -7.80 7.54 26.74
C GLY A 416 -7.82 6.57 25.54
N PRO A 417 -9.00 6.19 25.03
CA PRO A 417 -9.14 5.09 24.11
C PRO A 417 -8.45 5.39 22.77
N ARG A 418 -7.59 4.43 22.36
CA ARG A 418 -6.99 4.30 21.03
C ARG A 418 -8.06 4.51 19.94
N PRO A 419 -7.78 5.20 18.82
CA PRO A 419 -8.70 5.20 17.68
C PRO A 419 -9.05 3.74 17.33
N PRO A 420 -10.32 3.41 17.04
CA PRO A 420 -10.79 2.03 17.00
C PRO A 420 -9.89 1.24 16.06
N SER A 421 -9.17 0.28 16.64
CA SER A 421 -8.23 -0.56 15.91
C SER A 421 -9.00 -1.34 14.84
N ARG A 422 -8.53 -1.24 13.59
CA ARG A 422 -8.92 -2.13 12.49
C ARG A 422 -8.69 -3.56 12.98
N GLN A 423 -9.77 -4.26 13.29
CA GLN A 423 -9.74 -5.55 13.96
C GLN A 423 -10.43 -6.61 13.11
N ILE A 424 -9.92 -7.83 13.15
CA ILE A 424 -10.54 -9.00 12.53
C ILE A 424 -10.72 -10.07 13.60
N ALA A 425 -11.96 -10.56 13.75
CA ALA A 425 -12.24 -11.82 14.40
C ALA A 425 -12.23 -12.93 13.34
N LEU A 426 -11.28 -13.86 13.46
CA LEU A 426 -11.16 -14.99 12.55
C LEU A 426 -12.17 -16.07 12.96
N THR A 427 -13.09 -16.42 12.06
CA THR A 427 -14.07 -17.49 12.27
C THR A 427 -13.90 -18.58 11.23
N PHE A 428 -13.99 -19.84 11.66
CA PHE A 428 -13.80 -21.00 10.80
C PHE A 428 -15.05 -21.87 10.84
N ASP A 429 -15.74 -21.96 9.72
CA ASP A 429 -16.91 -22.82 9.54
C ASP A 429 -16.47 -24.24 9.16
N ASP A 430 -17.42 -25.17 9.25
CA ASP A 430 -17.27 -26.58 8.90
C ASP A 430 -16.20 -27.36 9.68
N LEU A 431 -15.98 -27.03 10.96
CA LEU A 431 -15.20 -27.94 11.82
C LEU A 431 -15.97 -29.26 11.98
N PRO A 432 -15.33 -30.44 11.79
CA PRO A 432 -13.89 -30.65 11.67
C PRO A 432 -13.38 -30.85 10.24
N ALA A 433 -14.20 -30.68 9.20
CA ALA A 433 -13.83 -31.01 7.83
C ALA A 433 -14.57 -30.14 6.80
N HIS A 434 -13.81 -29.47 5.93
CA HIS A 434 -14.33 -28.72 4.77
C HIS A 434 -13.63 -29.10 3.46
N GLY A 435 -14.40 -29.18 2.37
CA GLY A 435 -13.86 -29.39 1.01
C GLY A 435 -13.17 -30.75 0.78
N PRO A 436 -12.66 -31.01 -0.43
CA PRO A 436 -11.97 -32.24 -0.78
C PRO A 436 -10.60 -32.35 -0.11
N LEU A 437 -10.13 -33.58 0.09
CA LEU A 437 -8.80 -33.88 0.60
C LEU A 437 -7.80 -33.99 -0.56
N PRO A 438 -6.75 -33.16 -0.61
CA PRO A 438 -5.64 -33.37 -1.55
C PRO A 438 -4.93 -34.70 -1.28
N ILE A 439 -4.37 -35.30 -2.32
CA ILE A 439 -3.62 -36.57 -2.22
C ILE A 439 -2.48 -36.43 -1.21
N GLY A 440 -2.40 -37.35 -0.24
CA GLY A 440 -1.35 -37.38 0.78
C GLY A 440 -1.59 -36.49 2.01
N ASP A 441 -2.75 -35.83 2.08
CA ASP A 441 -3.15 -34.98 3.22
C ASP A 441 -4.22 -35.63 4.11
N ASN A 442 -4.49 -35.04 5.27
CA ASN A 442 -5.61 -35.44 6.13
C ASN A 442 -6.14 -34.24 6.95
N ARG A 443 -7.36 -34.39 7.50
CA ARG A 443 -8.04 -33.29 8.22
C ARG A 443 -7.25 -32.81 9.44
N LEU A 444 -6.61 -33.73 10.18
CA LEU A 444 -5.80 -33.35 11.33
C LEU A 444 -4.60 -32.47 10.93
N ARG A 445 -3.89 -32.80 9.85
CA ARG A 445 -2.76 -32.02 9.36
C ARG A 445 -3.18 -30.65 8.80
N ILE A 446 -4.33 -30.59 8.13
CA ILE A 446 -4.96 -29.32 7.72
C ILE A 446 -5.21 -28.44 8.94
N ALA A 447 -5.90 -28.97 9.95
CA ALA A 447 -6.20 -28.23 11.19
C ALA A 447 -4.94 -27.81 11.94
N GLN A 448 -3.94 -28.68 12.04
CA GLN A 448 -2.66 -28.37 12.71
C GLN A 448 -1.90 -27.22 12.02
N ARG A 449 -1.91 -27.15 10.68
CA ARG A 449 -1.29 -26.04 9.94
C ARG A 449 -2.00 -24.70 10.20
N ILE A 450 -3.34 -24.70 10.19
CA ILE A 450 -4.12 -23.51 10.55
C ILE A 450 -3.82 -23.08 11.99
N ILE A 451 -3.88 -24.01 12.95
CA ILE A 451 -3.58 -23.76 14.37
C ILE A 451 -2.17 -23.20 14.54
N ALA A 452 -1.17 -23.77 13.85
CA ALA A 452 0.21 -23.33 13.92
C ALA A 452 0.37 -21.89 13.41
N ALA A 453 -0.26 -21.55 12.28
CA ALA A 453 -0.24 -20.21 11.72
C ALA A 453 -0.94 -19.19 12.64
N LEU A 454 -2.11 -19.54 13.19
CA LEU A 454 -2.82 -18.72 14.17
C LEU A 454 -1.96 -18.45 15.42
N LYS A 455 -1.29 -19.50 15.92
CA LYS A 455 -0.40 -19.39 17.09
C LYS A 455 0.81 -18.49 16.80
N ALA A 456 1.43 -18.64 15.64
CA ALA A 456 2.59 -17.83 15.23
C ALA A 456 2.24 -16.33 15.22
N GLU A 457 1.06 -15.98 14.73
CA GLU A 457 0.60 -14.59 14.59
C GLU A 457 -0.17 -14.05 15.81
N ARG A 458 -0.27 -14.86 16.87
CA ARG A 458 -1.06 -14.58 18.07
C ARG A 458 -2.50 -14.17 17.70
N ALA A 459 -3.06 -14.85 16.71
CA ALA A 459 -4.35 -14.57 16.13
C ALA A 459 -5.42 -15.42 16.82
N PRO A 460 -6.28 -14.85 17.70
CA PRO A 460 -7.44 -15.58 18.22
C PRO A 460 -8.37 -15.96 17.07
N ALA A 461 -8.99 -17.14 17.18
CA ALA A 461 -9.97 -17.63 16.23
C ALA A 461 -11.10 -18.36 16.93
N PHE A 462 -12.23 -18.53 16.23
CA PHE A 462 -13.42 -19.21 16.73
C PHE A 462 -13.91 -20.22 15.68
N GLY A 463 -14.16 -21.46 16.08
CA GLY A 463 -14.62 -22.51 15.15
C GLY A 463 -16.12 -22.78 15.24
N PHE A 464 -16.79 -23.06 14.13
CA PHE A 464 -18.19 -23.47 14.08
C PHE A 464 -18.24 -24.95 13.68
N TYR A 465 -18.81 -25.77 14.57
CA TYR A 465 -18.69 -27.22 14.54
C TYR A 465 -19.99 -27.89 14.07
N ASN A 466 -19.83 -28.91 13.22
CA ASN A 466 -20.87 -29.78 12.70
C ASN A 466 -20.65 -31.22 13.20
N GLY A 467 -21.50 -31.68 14.11
CA GLY A 467 -21.43 -33.05 14.62
C GLY A 467 -21.68 -34.12 13.56
N GLY A 468 -22.45 -33.80 12.51
CA GLY A 468 -22.72 -34.70 11.39
C GLY A 468 -21.53 -34.92 10.45
N PHE A 469 -20.49 -34.08 10.52
CA PHE A 469 -19.28 -34.23 9.70
C PHE A 469 -18.25 -35.20 10.32
N ALA A 470 -18.63 -35.90 11.39
CA ALA A 470 -17.79 -36.88 12.09
C ALA A 470 -17.60 -38.23 11.36
N SER A 471 -17.96 -38.33 10.07
CA SER A 471 -17.75 -39.53 9.25
C SER A 471 -16.27 -39.80 8.92
N ASP A 472 -15.39 -38.82 9.13
CA ASP A 472 -13.94 -38.96 9.03
C ASP A 472 -13.35 -39.51 10.35
N ALA A 473 -12.54 -40.57 10.28
CA ALA A 473 -11.89 -41.19 11.45
C ALA A 473 -11.01 -40.21 12.26
N THR A 474 -10.55 -39.12 11.65
CA THR A 474 -9.71 -38.09 12.28
C THR A 474 -10.49 -36.92 12.89
N ALA A 475 -11.82 -36.86 12.69
CA ALA A 475 -12.66 -35.78 13.19
C ALA A 475 -12.53 -35.53 14.70
N PRO A 476 -12.53 -36.55 15.59
CA PRO A 476 -12.29 -36.33 17.02
C PRO A 476 -10.92 -35.71 17.32
N GLN A 477 -9.90 -36.07 16.54
CA GLN A 477 -8.53 -35.59 16.73
C GLN A 477 -8.39 -34.13 16.29
N VAL A 478 -9.09 -33.72 15.22
CA VAL A 478 -9.16 -32.33 14.76
C VAL A 478 -9.76 -31.45 15.85
N VAL A 479 -10.93 -31.84 16.38
CA VAL A 479 -11.60 -31.11 17.46
C VAL A 479 -10.70 -31.04 18.70
N ALA A 480 -10.09 -32.16 19.09
CA ALA A 480 -9.17 -32.19 20.22
C ALA A 480 -7.94 -31.29 20.00
N ALA A 481 -7.39 -31.22 18.78
CA ALA A 481 -6.28 -30.33 18.46
C ALA A 481 -6.68 -28.85 18.55
N TRP A 482 -7.84 -28.49 17.99
CA TRP A 482 -8.40 -27.13 18.07
C TRP A 482 -8.60 -26.67 19.51
N ARG A 483 -9.19 -27.54 20.34
CA ARG A 483 -9.44 -27.27 21.75
C ARG A 483 -8.15 -27.20 22.58
N ARG A 484 -7.17 -28.09 22.34
CA ARG A 484 -5.85 -28.02 22.98
C ARG A 484 -5.09 -26.74 22.65
N ALA A 485 -5.35 -26.13 21.50
CA ALA A 485 -4.80 -24.83 21.14
C ALA A 485 -5.49 -23.64 21.85
N GLY A 486 -6.51 -23.90 22.68
CA GLY A 486 -7.27 -22.88 23.39
C GLY A 486 -8.33 -22.18 22.54
N LEU A 487 -8.65 -22.71 21.34
CA LEU A 487 -9.57 -22.06 20.42
C LEU A 487 -11.04 -22.44 20.74
N PRO A 488 -11.94 -21.47 20.95
CA PRO A 488 -13.37 -21.70 21.18
C PRO A 488 -14.08 -22.35 19.99
N ILE A 489 -15.22 -22.97 20.29
CA ILE A 489 -16.13 -23.54 19.30
C ILE A 489 -17.57 -23.08 19.53
N GLY A 490 -18.38 -23.09 18.48
CA GLY A 490 -19.82 -22.81 18.50
C GLY A 490 -20.58 -23.73 17.54
N ASN A 491 -21.89 -23.55 17.49
CA ASN A 491 -22.80 -24.43 16.78
C ASN A 491 -22.96 -24.02 15.30
N HIS A 492 -22.79 -24.97 14.39
CA HIS A 492 -23.03 -24.78 12.96
C HIS A 492 -24.12 -25.68 12.39
N SER A 493 -25.05 -26.13 13.24
CA SER A 493 -26.02 -27.22 12.99
C SER A 493 -25.38 -28.60 12.85
N TRP A 494 -26.19 -29.66 12.93
CA TRP A 494 -25.68 -31.03 12.81
C TRP A 494 -25.36 -31.36 11.35
N SER A 495 -26.27 -31.06 10.43
CA SER A 495 -26.21 -31.50 9.03
C SER A 495 -25.68 -30.45 8.04
N HIS A 496 -25.42 -29.22 8.50
CA HIS A 496 -25.09 -28.09 7.63
C HIS A 496 -26.24 -27.79 6.62
N GLY A 497 -27.49 -27.86 7.10
CA GLY A 497 -28.69 -27.65 6.28
C GLY A 497 -28.97 -26.17 6.01
N ASN A 498 -29.44 -25.84 4.80
CA ASN A 498 -29.88 -24.49 4.45
C ASN A 498 -31.29 -24.24 5.02
N LEU A 499 -31.45 -23.22 5.89
CA LEU A 499 -32.75 -22.92 6.50
C LEU A 499 -33.84 -22.59 5.46
N ALA A 500 -33.48 -21.92 4.36
CA ALA A 500 -34.44 -21.55 3.32
C ALA A 500 -35.09 -22.75 2.61
N THR A 501 -34.48 -23.94 2.70
CA THR A 501 -34.98 -25.17 2.05
C THR A 501 -35.70 -26.13 3.02
N THR A 502 -35.90 -25.72 4.28
CA THR A 502 -36.56 -26.54 5.31
C THR A 502 -37.56 -25.71 6.13
N THR A 503 -38.17 -26.31 7.16
CA THR A 503 -39.06 -25.62 8.11
C THR A 503 -38.31 -25.16 9.35
N ALA A 504 -38.79 -24.10 10.02
CA ALA A 504 -38.17 -23.62 11.25
C ALA A 504 -38.07 -24.69 12.36
N PRO A 505 -39.11 -25.53 12.63
CA PRO A 505 -39.00 -26.60 13.62
C PRO A 505 -37.96 -27.67 13.26
N ALA A 506 -37.91 -28.08 11.98
CA ALA A 506 -36.93 -29.07 11.53
C ALA A 506 -35.50 -28.54 11.61
N PHE A 507 -35.28 -27.28 11.25
CA PHE A 507 -33.97 -26.64 11.39
C PHE A 507 -33.55 -26.52 12.86
N LEU A 508 -34.42 -26.05 13.75
CA LEU A 508 -34.12 -25.96 15.18
C LEU A 508 -33.85 -27.34 15.81
N ALA A 509 -34.52 -28.39 15.34
CA ALA A 509 -34.22 -29.76 15.75
C ALA A 509 -32.82 -30.21 15.30
N ASP A 510 -32.39 -29.84 14.10
CA ASP A 510 -31.02 -30.11 13.61
C ASP A 510 -29.95 -29.32 14.38
N VAL A 511 -30.23 -28.06 14.72
CA VAL A 511 -29.38 -27.24 15.61
C VAL A 511 -29.25 -27.90 16.99
N ALA A 512 -30.36 -28.35 17.57
CA ALA A 512 -30.40 -29.01 18.87
C ALA A 512 -29.69 -30.38 18.85
N ARG A 513 -29.79 -31.12 17.74
CA ARG A 513 -29.10 -32.41 17.56
C ARG A 513 -27.58 -32.28 17.67
N ASN A 514 -27.03 -31.10 17.37
CA ASN A 514 -25.61 -30.82 17.49
C ASN A 514 -25.13 -30.56 18.94
N GLU A 515 -26.04 -30.19 19.85
CA GLU A 515 -25.70 -29.74 21.20
C GLU A 515 -24.95 -30.77 22.05
N PRO A 516 -25.27 -32.09 22.03
CA PRO A 516 -24.51 -33.07 22.81
C PRO A 516 -23.03 -33.14 22.42
N ALA A 517 -22.73 -33.11 21.11
CA ALA A 517 -21.36 -33.15 20.61
C ALA A 517 -20.61 -31.84 20.92
N LEU A 518 -21.29 -30.69 20.82
CA LEU A 518 -20.76 -29.39 21.23
C LEU A 518 -20.51 -29.29 22.72
N ALA A 519 -21.39 -29.80 23.56
CA ALA A 519 -21.22 -29.77 25.01
C ALA A 519 -19.99 -30.58 25.44
N ALA A 520 -19.72 -31.71 24.76
CA ALA A 520 -18.52 -32.50 24.97
C ALA A 520 -17.25 -31.77 24.49
N ALA A 521 -17.26 -31.25 23.24
CA ALA A 521 -16.10 -30.61 22.63
C ALA A 521 -15.80 -29.21 23.22
N GLY A 522 -16.83 -28.48 23.61
CA GLY A 522 -16.81 -27.07 24.05
C GLY A 522 -16.69 -26.91 25.56
N LYS A 523 -16.36 -27.97 26.31
CA LYS A 523 -16.16 -27.91 27.77
C LYS A 523 -15.22 -26.75 28.13
N GLY A 524 -15.66 -25.91 29.07
CA GLY A 524 -14.91 -24.74 29.53
C GLY A 524 -14.94 -23.51 28.60
N SER A 525 -15.75 -23.52 27.53
CA SER A 525 -16.00 -22.34 26.70
C SER A 525 -17.50 -22.12 26.49
N ASP A 526 -17.87 -20.86 26.25
CA ASP A 526 -19.21 -20.47 25.86
C ASP A 526 -19.47 -20.83 24.39
N TRP A 527 -20.07 -22.00 24.16
CA TRP A 527 -20.36 -22.55 22.84
C TRP A 527 -21.72 -22.11 22.27
N ARG A 528 -22.46 -21.25 22.98
CA ARG A 528 -23.75 -20.70 22.53
C ARG A 528 -23.55 -19.51 21.58
N TRP A 529 -22.78 -19.77 20.53
CA TRP A 529 -22.62 -18.94 19.35
C TRP A 529 -23.06 -19.78 18.16
N PHE A 530 -23.91 -19.23 17.30
CA PHE A 530 -24.49 -19.93 16.18
C PHE A 530 -24.13 -19.24 14.87
N ARG A 531 -23.66 -20.01 13.88
CA ARG A 531 -23.47 -19.52 12.51
C ARG A 531 -24.43 -20.28 11.61
N TYR A 532 -25.25 -19.56 10.84
CA TYR A 532 -26.16 -20.20 9.89
C TYR A 532 -25.35 -20.82 8.73
N PRO A 533 -25.56 -22.10 8.40
CA PRO A 533 -25.06 -22.66 7.15
C PRO A 533 -25.49 -21.79 5.96
N PHE A 534 -24.56 -21.56 5.03
CA PHE A 534 -24.76 -20.69 3.85
C PHE A 534 -25.11 -19.23 4.18
N LEU A 535 -24.96 -18.79 5.43
CA LEU A 535 -25.47 -17.51 5.94
C LEU A 535 -26.97 -17.30 5.70
N SER A 536 -27.72 -18.38 5.52
CA SER A 536 -29.14 -18.36 5.18
C SER A 536 -30.00 -18.30 6.44
N GLU A 537 -30.48 -17.10 6.79
CA GLU A 537 -31.33 -16.89 7.98
C GLU A 537 -32.81 -17.21 7.76
N GLY A 538 -33.20 -17.57 6.54
CA GLY A 538 -34.56 -17.95 6.17
C GLY A 538 -35.00 -17.33 4.85
N LYS A 539 -36.10 -17.87 4.31
CA LYS A 539 -36.68 -17.41 3.02
C LYS A 539 -37.63 -16.21 3.18
N ASP A 540 -38.11 -15.97 4.40
CA ASP A 540 -39.04 -14.90 4.73
C ASP A 540 -38.88 -14.48 6.22
N MET A 541 -39.44 -13.32 6.57
CA MET A 541 -39.31 -12.76 7.92
C MET A 541 -40.03 -13.56 9.01
N ALA A 542 -41.05 -14.35 8.64
CA ALA A 542 -41.74 -15.21 9.59
C ALA A 542 -40.82 -16.38 10.01
N GLN A 543 -40.12 -16.98 9.05
CA GLN A 543 -39.13 -18.02 9.30
C GLN A 543 -37.92 -17.47 10.09
N VAL A 544 -37.41 -16.30 9.71
CA VAL A 544 -36.33 -15.60 10.44
C VAL A 544 -36.74 -15.40 11.90
N GLY A 545 -37.94 -14.85 12.15
CA GLY A 545 -38.45 -14.62 13.50
C GLY A 545 -38.62 -15.91 14.32
N ALA A 546 -39.18 -16.98 13.71
CA ALA A 546 -39.40 -18.26 14.37
C ALA A 546 -38.08 -18.92 14.81
N VAL A 547 -37.07 -18.94 13.93
CA VAL A 547 -35.77 -19.54 14.27
C VAL A 547 -35.01 -18.69 15.28
N ARG A 548 -35.02 -17.36 15.14
CA ARG A 548 -34.39 -16.46 16.13
C ARG A 548 -35.01 -16.63 17.52
N ALA A 549 -36.33 -16.78 17.62
CA ALA A 549 -37.01 -17.06 18.89
C ALA A 549 -36.57 -18.41 19.49
N GLY A 550 -36.47 -19.46 18.66
CA GLY A 550 -35.99 -20.77 19.10
C GLY A 550 -34.53 -20.76 19.59
N LEU A 551 -33.64 -20.08 18.85
CA LEU A 551 -32.24 -19.89 19.23
C LEU A 551 -32.12 -19.08 20.53
N ARG A 552 -32.90 -18.00 20.66
CA ARG A 552 -32.97 -17.18 21.88
C ARG A 552 -33.39 -18.00 23.10
N ALA A 553 -34.41 -18.84 22.97
CA ALA A 553 -34.88 -19.70 24.05
C ALA A 553 -33.81 -20.69 24.56
N LYS A 554 -32.80 -20.98 23.73
CA LYS A 554 -31.64 -21.82 24.06
C LYS A 554 -30.39 -21.03 24.48
N GLY A 555 -30.47 -19.70 24.47
CA GLY A 555 -29.40 -18.78 24.89
C GLY A 555 -28.33 -18.55 23.83
N TYR A 556 -28.62 -18.79 22.55
CA TYR A 556 -27.66 -18.51 21.47
C TYR A 556 -27.55 -17.02 21.16
N ARG A 557 -26.35 -16.64 20.72
CA ARG A 557 -26.09 -15.46 19.87
C ARG A 557 -25.80 -15.94 18.46
N ILE A 558 -26.10 -15.13 17.46
CA ILE A 558 -25.66 -15.38 16.09
C ILE A 558 -24.28 -14.75 15.93
N ALA A 559 -23.36 -15.48 15.31
CA ALA A 559 -22.12 -14.92 14.83
C ALA A 559 -22.34 -14.37 13.41
N ALA A 560 -22.46 -13.06 13.27
CA ALA A 560 -22.62 -12.42 11.98
C ALA A 560 -21.34 -12.52 11.13
N VAL A 561 -21.46 -12.15 9.85
CA VAL A 561 -20.32 -12.04 8.93
C VAL A 561 -20.33 -10.67 8.30
N THR A 562 -19.19 -9.99 8.34
CA THR A 562 -19.01 -8.68 7.70
C THR A 562 -17.80 -8.65 6.78
N MET A 563 -17.11 -9.79 6.63
CA MET A 563 -16.03 -9.97 5.68
C MET A 563 -16.00 -11.44 5.25
N SER A 564 -16.07 -11.69 3.95
CA SER A 564 -15.94 -13.04 3.35
C SER A 564 -15.47 -12.87 1.92
N PHE A 565 -14.37 -13.54 1.54
CA PHE A 565 -13.85 -13.50 0.17
C PHE A 565 -14.09 -14.81 -0.59
N GLY A 566 -14.93 -15.69 -0.04
CA GLY A 566 -15.25 -16.98 -0.64
C GLY A 566 -14.06 -17.95 -0.69
N ASP A 567 -13.28 -17.99 0.38
CA ASP A 567 -12.08 -18.84 0.54
C ASP A 567 -12.30 -20.31 0.13
N TYR A 568 -13.49 -20.85 0.44
CA TYR A 568 -13.94 -22.18 0.05
C TYR A 568 -13.74 -22.49 -1.45
N GLY A 569 -13.88 -21.48 -2.32
CA GLY A 569 -13.81 -21.64 -3.79
C GLY A 569 -12.45 -22.14 -4.30
N TRP A 570 -11.39 -22.02 -3.51
CA TRP A 570 -10.05 -22.50 -3.90
C TRP A 570 -9.80 -23.97 -3.56
N ASN A 571 -10.54 -24.56 -2.60
CA ASN A 571 -10.23 -25.89 -2.09
C ASN A 571 -10.42 -27.00 -3.15
N ASP A 572 -11.49 -26.92 -3.94
CA ASP A 572 -11.75 -27.88 -5.02
C ASP A 572 -10.69 -27.81 -6.11
N ALA A 573 -10.38 -26.59 -6.58
CA ALA A 573 -9.36 -26.37 -7.59
C ALA A 573 -7.99 -26.85 -7.09
N TYR A 574 -7.66 -26.57 -5.83
CA TYR A 574 -6.40 -27.01 -5.24
C TYR A 574 -6.25 -28.53 -5.20
N ALA A 575 -7.29 -29.25 -4.73
CA ALA A 575 -7.23 -30.71 -4.68
C ALA A 575 -7.04 -31.33 -6.08
N ARG A 576 -7.71 -30.78 -7.11
CA ARG A 576 -7.51 -31.20 -8.51
C ARG A 576 -6.11 -30.90 -9.03
N CYS A 577 -5.60 -29.68 -8.81
CA CYS A 577 -4.28 -29.31 -9.27
C CYS A 577 -3.16 -30.12 -8.60
N VAL A 578 -3.33 -30.46 -7.31
CA VAL A 578 -2.41 -31.39 -6.61
C VAL A 578 -2.45 -32.76 -7.26
N ALA A 579 -3.65 -33.30 -7.56
CA ALA A 579 -3.77 -34.61 -8.21
C ALA A 579 -3.11 -34.65 -9.61
N LYS A 580 -3.09 -33.52 -10.33
CA LYS A 580 -2.42 -33.37 -11.62
C LYS A 580 -0.94 -32.99 -11.54
N ASN A 581 -0.39 -32.77 -10.33
CA ASN A 581 0.95 -32.22 -10.12
C ASN A 581 1.19 -30.88 -10.85
N ASP A 582 0.16 -30.03 -10.95
CA ASP A 582 0.23 -28.75 -11.68
C ASP A 582 0.69 -27.61 -10.76
N ALA A 583 2.01 -27.48 -10.60
CA ALA A 583 2.62 -26.45 -9.74
C ALA A 583 2.33 -25.01 -10.21
N ALA A 584 2.18 -24.80 -11.52
CA ALA A 584 1.89 -23.47 -12.07
C ALA A 584 0.46 -23.03 -11.74
N ALA A 585 -0.52 -23.93 -11.91
CA ALA A 585 -1.90 -23.66 -11.50
C ALA A 585 -2.03 -23.46 -9.99
N ILE A 586 -1.28 -24.22 -9.17
CA ILE A 586 -1.23 -24.00 -7.72
C ILE A 586 -0.70 -22.59 -7.40
N THR A 587 0.38 -22.14 -8.06
CA THR A 587 0.92 -20.78 -7.86
C THR A 587 -0.09 -19.69 -8.25
N SER A 588 -0.86 -19.92 -9.32
CA SER A 588 -1.95 -19.03 -9.73
C SER A 588 -3.09 -18.98 -8.69
N LEU A 589 -3.44 -20.13 -8.10
CA LEU A 589 -4.38 -20.20 -6.99
C LEU A 589 -3.90 -19.40 -5.77
N GLU A 590 -2.62 -19.46 -5.43
CA GLU A 590 -2.07 -18.72 -4.28
C GLU A 590 -2.15 -17.20 -4.49
N THR A 591 -1.84 -16.77 -5.71
CA THR A 591 -1.86 -15.35 -6.09
C THR A 591 -3.28 -14.81 -6.06
N SER A 592 -4.22 -15.52 -6.68
CA SER A 592 -5.64 -15.13 -6.73
C SER A 592 -6.30 -15.13 -5.35
N PHE A 593 -5.94 -16.07 -4.47
CA PHE A 593 -6.48 -16.14 -3.11
C PHE A 593 -6.12 -14.91 -2.28
N LEU A 594 -4.84 -14.51 -2.29
CA LEU A 594 -4.37 -13.32 -1.58
C LEU A 594 -4.97 -12.03 -2.16
N ALA A 595 -5.07 -11.96 -3.50
CA ALA A 595 -5.73 -10.84 -4.18
C ALA A 595 -7.21 -10.71 -3.78
N ALA A 596 -7.95 -11.83 -3.75
CA ALA A 596 -9.35 -11.85 -3.32
C ALA A 596 -9.52 -11.44 -1.86
N ALA A 597 -8.68 -11.97 -0.96
CA ALA A 597 -8.68 -11.62 0.45
C ALA A 597 -8.40 -10.12 0.68
N ARG A 598 -7.45 -9.52 -0.07
CA ARG A 598 -7.15 -8.09 -0.01
C ARG A 598 -8.30 -7.26 -0.55
N ALA A 599 -8.83 -7.61 -1.72
CA ALA A 599 -9.95 -6.92 -2.35
C ALA A 599 -11.17 -6.89 -1.43
N GLN A 600 -11.49 -8.03 -0.80
CA GLN A 600 -12.62 -8.10 0.12
C GLN A 600 -12.42 -7.29 1.40
N ALA A 601 -11.22 -7.30 1.97
CA ALA A 601 -10.96 -6.49 3.16
C ALA A 601 -11.08 -5.00 2.85
N LEU A 602 -10.61 -4.55 1.67
CA LEU A 602 -10.82 -3.18 1.22
C LEU A 602 -12.30 -2.88 0.95
N ARG A 603 -13.04 -3.81 0.32
CA ARG A 603 -14.48 -3.71 0.08
C ARG A 603 -15.28 -3.57 1.38
N SER A 604 -15.02 -4.44 2.36
CA SER A 604 -15.69 -4.43 3.66
C SER A 604 -15.43 -3.12 4.41
N ARG A 605 -14.19 -2.64 4.36
CA ARG A 605 -13.86 -1.32 4.91
C ARG A 605 -14.57 -0.17 4.21
N ALA A 606 -14.61 -0.17 2.89
CA ALA A 606 -15.31 0.86 2.12
C ALA A 606 -16.82 0.88 2.45
N LEU A 607 -17.46 -0.29 2.51
CA LEU A 607 -18.87 -0.41 2.90
C LEU A 607 -19.09 0.05 4.34
N SER A 608 -18.22 -0.33 5.28
CA SER A 608 -18.32 0.09 6.69
C SER A 608 -18.14 1.59 6.85
N GLN A 609 -17.15 2.20 6.19
CA GLN A 609 -16.91 3.64 6.23
C GLN A 609 -18.07 4.41 5.58
N ALA A 610 -18.58 3.98 4.43
CA ALA A 610 -19.70 4.64 3.77
C ALA A 610 -21.02 4.47 4.55
N ALA A 611 -21.27 3.27 5.07
CA ALA A 611 -22.50 2.96 5.78
C ALA A 611 -22.52 3.48 7.23
N LEU A 612 -21.39 3.52 7.92
CA LEU A 612 -21.31 3.76 9.37
C LEU A 612 -20.43 4.96 9.75
N GLY A 613 -19.65 5.50 8.81
CA GLY A 613 -18.70 6.59 9.07
C GLY A 613 -17.47 6.15 9.88
N ARG A 614 -17.26 4.84 10.08
CA ARG A 614 -16.16 4.27 10.85
C ARG A 614 -15.92 2.82 10.46
N ASP A 615 -14.71 2.32 10.73
CA ASP A 615 -14.44 0.88 10.75
C ASP A 615 -15.15 0.24 11.97
N ILE A 616 -15.67 -0.97 11.79
CA ILE A 616 -16.06 -1.90 12.86
C ILE A 616 -14.99 -3.00 12.98
N PRO A 617 -14.88 -3.72 14.11
CA PRO A 617 -14.20 -5.01 14.10
C PRO A 617 -14.91 -5.94 13.13
N TYR A 618 -14.20 -6.47 12.13
CA TYR A 618 -14.78 -7.33 11.11
C TYR A 618 -14.80 -8.78 11.57
N VAL A 619 -15.91 -9.49 11.36
CA VAL A 619 -15.96 -10.94 11.52
C VAL A 619 -15.67 -11.59 10.17
N LEU A 620 -14.48 -12.18 10.04
CA LEU A 620 -14.03 -12.87 8.83
C LEU A 620 -14.54 -14.31 8.83
N LEU A 621 -15.33 -14.66 7.83
CA LEU A 621 -15.69 -16.04 7.50
C LEU A 621 -14.55 -16.71 6.74
N MET A 622 -14.13 -17.86 7.26
CA MET A 622 -13.23 -18.82 6.61
C MET A 622 -13.75 -20.23 6.84
N HIS A 623 -13.15 -21.22 6.15
CA HIS A 623 -13.45 -22.63 6.30
C HIS A 623 -12.18 -23.43 6.67
N LEU A 624 -12.36 -24.63 7.23
CA LEU A 624 -11.25 -25.52 7.59
C LEU A 624 -10.69 -26.31 6.38
N GLY A 625 -10.43 -25.61 5.27
CA GLY A 625 -9.99 -26.19 4.00
C GLY A 625 -8.48 -26.40 3.89
N ALA A 626 -8.08 -27.28 2.98
CA ALA A 626 -6.67 -27.61 2.72
C ALA A 626 -5.89 -26.43 2.12
N PHE A 627 -6.54 -25.66 1.23
CA PHE A 627 -5.90 -24.48 0.64
C PHE A 627 -5.82 -23.33 1.64
N ASP A 628 -6.82 -23.19 2.51
CA ASP A 628 -6.81 -22.24 3.63
C ASP A 628 -5.62 -22.53 4.56
N ALA A 629 -5.40 -23.81 4.90
CA ALA A 629 -4.25 -24.23 5.70
C ALA A 629 -2.90 -23.92 5.04
N ARG A 630 -2.82 -24.02 3.71
CA ARG A 630 -1.62 -23.65 2.93
C ARG A 630 -1.38 -22.15 2.96
N MET A 631 -2.44 -21.36 2.80
CA MET A 631 -2.36 -19.91 2.65
C MET A 631 -2.34 -19.14 3.97
N MET A 632 -2.74 -19.77 5.08
CA MET A 632 -2.93 -19.11 6.37
C MET A 632 -1.77 -18.21 6.81
N PRO A 633 -0.48 -18.63 6.76
CA PRO A 633 0.62 -17.75 7.17
C PRO A 633 0.69 -16.47 6.32
N ARG A 634 0.53 -16.59 5.01
CA ARG A 634 0.58 -15.46 4.07
C ARG A 634 -0.66 -14.58 4.17
N LEU A 635 -1.82 -15.18 4.41
CA LEU A 635 -3.08 -14.46 4.63
C LEU A 635 -3.01 -13.60 5.90
N LEU A 636 -2.56 -14.17 7.01
CA LEU A 636 -2.43 -13.46 8.28
C LEU A 636 -1.38 -12.34 8.17
N ALA A 637 -0.23 -12.60 7.55
CA ALA A 637 0.78 -11.58 7.27
C ALA A 637 0.22 -10.44 6.41
N GLN A 638 -0.50 -10.75 5.33
CA GLN A 638 -1.15 -9.75 4.49
C GLN A 638 -2.13 -8.88 5.30
N TYR A 639 -2.96 -9.46 6.16
CA TYR A 639 -3.85 -8.66 7.01
C TYR A 639 -3.09 -7.79 8.01
N ARG A 640 -1.97 -8.24 8.56
CA ARG A 640 -1.08 -7.41 9.39
C ARG A 640 -0.49 -6.24 8.60
N GLU A 641 -0.01 -6.49 7.39
CA GLU A 641 0.51 -5.47 6.47
C GLU A 641 -0.57 -4.44 6.10
N MET A 642 -1.82 -4.88 5.95
CA MET A 642 -2.99 -4.02 5.77
C MET A 642 -3.41 -3.25 7.04
N GLY A 643 -2.68 -3.42 8.16
CA GLY A 643 -2.89 -2.72 9.42
C GLY A 643 -4.00 -3.30 10.30
N PHE A 644 -4.45 -4.53 10.02
CA PHE A 644 -5.39 -5.21 10.90
C PHE A 644 -4.70 -5.81 12.13
N THR A 645 -5.44 -5.84 13.22
CA THR A 645 -5.14 -6.60 14.42
C THR A 645 -6.17 -7.71 14.60
N PHE A 646 -5.80 -8.81 15.26
CA PHE A 646 -6.72 -9.92 15.48
C PHE A 646 -7.39 -9.81 16.84
N THR A 647 -8.69 -10.06 16.90
CA THR A 647 -9.52 -9.97 18.11
C THR A 647 -10.44 -11.19 18.21
N THR A 648 -11.08 -11.40 19.37
CA THR A 648 -12.00 -12.53 19.55
C THR A 648 -13.37 -12.18 18.97
N LEU A 649 -14.15 -13.21 18.58
CA LEU A 649 -15.53 -13.03 18.11
C LEU A 649 -16.38 -12.21 19.10
N GLN A 650 -16.29 -12.52 20.40
CA GLN A 650 -17.03 -11.81 21.45
C GLN A 650 -16.66 -10.33 21.53
N ARG A 651 -15.39 -9.98 21.29
CA ARG A 651 -14.95 -8.58 21.28
C ARG A 651 -15.36 -7.86 20.01
N ALA A 652 -15.38 -8.57 18.88
CA ALA A 652 -15.83 -7.97 17.62
C ALA A 652 -17.33 -7.65 17.66
N GLU A 653 -18.15 -8.60 18.07
CA GLU A 653 -19.61 -8.44 18.13
C GLU A 653 -20.13 -7.69 19.36
N ALA A 654 -19.23 -7.22 20.23
CA ALA A 654 -19.58 -6.20 21.22
C ALA A 654 -19.82 -4.83 20.57
N ASP A 655 -19.43 -4.64 19.30
CA ASP A 655 -19.74 -3.41 18.56
C ASP A 655 -21.26 -3.29 18.32
N PRO A 656 -21.87 -2.11 18.56
CA PRO A 656 -23.31 -1.91 18.40
C PRO A 656 -23.87 -2.26 17.01
N PHE A 657 -23.02 -2.27 15.96
CA PHE A 657 -23.42 -2.72 14.63
C PHE A 657 -24.01 -4.14 14.67
N TYR A 658 -23.51 -5.01 15.54
CA TYR A 658 -23.93 -6.41 15.65
C TYR A 658 -25.09 -6.64 16.63
N ALA A 659 -25.73 -5.60 17.16
CA ALA A 659 -26.74 -5.73 18.21
C ALA A 659 -27.83 -6.76 17.88
N ALA A 660 -28.34 -6.77 16.64
CA ALA A 660 -29.36 -7.74 16.21
C ALA A 660 -28.83 -9.19 16.04
N ALA A 661 -27.52 -9.40 15.95
CA ALA A 661 -26.93 -10.75 15.97
C ALA A 661 -26.77 -11.26 17.41
N THR A 662 -26.40 -10.38 18.34
CA THR A 662 -26.14 -10.75 19.75
C THR A 662 -27.36 -10.68 20.65
N ASP A 663 -28.34 -9.84 20.35
CA ASP A 663 -29.65 -9.79 21.02
C ASP A 663 -30.74 -10.24 20.05
N LEU A 664 -31.10 -11.52 20.17
CA LEU A 664 -32.12 -12.14 19.32
C LEU A 664 -33.55 -11.69 19.65
N ALA A 665 -33.75 -10.83 20.66
CA ALA A 665 -35.02 -10.15 20.88
C ALA A 665 -35.25 -9.01 19.87
N LEU A 666 -34.17 -8.44 19.30
CA LEU A 666 -34.26 -7.41 18.28
C LEU A 666 -34.72 -8.02 16.94
N PRO A 667 -35.41 -7.23 16.08
CA PRO A 667 -35.76 -7.67 14.73
C PRO A 667 -34.52 -8.11 13.94
N GLY A 668 -34.64 -9.24 13.23
CA GLY A 668 -33.62 -9.72 12.30
C GLY A 668 -33.88 -9.29 10.86
N PRO A 669 -33.13 -9.81 9.86
CA PRO A 669 -31.99 -10.74 10.00
C PRO A 669 -30.76 -10.10 10.65
N SER A 670 -29.67 -10.86 10.85
CA SER A 670 -28.41 -10.26 11.31
C SER A 670 -27.90 -9.18 10.34
N PRO A 671 -27.20 -8.15 10.87
CA PRO A 671 -26.78 -7.00 10.09
C PRO A 671 -25.62 -7.37 9.16
N THR A 672 -25.70 -6.91 7.91
CA THR A 672 -24.61 -6.99 6.92
C THR A 672 -24.18 -5.60 6.48
N LEU A 673 -22.93 -5.46 6.06
CA LEU A 673 -22.42 -4.17 5.58
C LEU A 673 -23.10 -3.77 4.28
N GLU A 674 -23.44 -4.73 3.43
CA GLU A 674 -24.21 -4.55 2.20
C GLU A 674 -25.61 -4.00 2.49
N ALA A 675 -26.34 -4.58 3.44
CA ALA A 675 -27.66 -4.09 3.81
C ALA A 675 -27.58 -2.67 4.40
N ALA A 676 -26.57 -2.40 5.24
CA ALA A 676 -26.34 -1.07 5.80
C ALA A 676 -25.97 -0.03 4.73
N ALA A 677 -25.17 -0.42 3.73
CA ALA A 677 -24.80 0.41 2.59
C ALA A 677 -26.00 0.68 1.67
N ALA A 678 -26.77 -0.36 1.32
CA ALA A 678 -27.97 -0.25 0.50
C ALA A 678 -29.01 0.66 1.13
N ALA A 679 -29.21 0.58 2.44
CA ALA A 679 -30.11 1.47 3.18
C ALA A 679 -29.71 2.96 3.09
N LYS A 680 -28.44 3.27 2.78
CA LYS A 680 -27.94 4.62 2.54
C LYS A 680 -27.78 4.97 1.06
N GLY A 681 -28.24 4.12 0.14
CA GLY A 681 -28.06 4.31 -1.29
C GLY A 681 -26.61 4.23 -1.75
N VAL A 682 -25.72 3.62 -0.96
CA VAL A 682 -24.32 3.41 -1.31
C VAL A 682 -24.24 2.23 -2.28
N PRO A 683 -23.63 2.39 -3.47
CA PRO A 683 -23.43 1.28 -4.40
C PRO A 683 -22.61 0.17 -3.74
N ILE A 684 -23.09 -1.07 -3.85
CA ILE A 684 -22.39 -2.25 -3.34
C ILE A 684 -21.43 -2.74 -4.43
N PRO A 685 -20.11 -2.69 -4.23
CA PRO A 685 -19.16 -3.24 -5.19
C PRO A 685 -19.35 -4.75 -5.35
N ALA A 686 -19.01 -5.29 -6.51
CA ALA A 686 -18.97 -6.74 -6.73
C ALA A 686 -17.97 -7.41 -5.78
N ASP A 687 -18.24 -8.66 -5.42
CA ASP A 687 -17.29 -9.48 -4.66
C ASP A 687 -16.06 -9.83 -5.51
N ALA A 688 -14.98 -10.21 -4.84
CA ALA A 688 -13.78 -10.68 -5.52
C ALA A 688 -14.08 -11.95 -6.33
N PRO A 689 -13.52 -12.09 -7.54
CA PRO A 689 -13.75 -13.27 -8.37
C PRO A 689 -13.15 -14.53 -7.72
N LEU A 690 -13.91 -15.63 -7.78
CA LEU A 690 -13.45 -16.97 -7.44
C LEU A 690 -12.57 -17.55 -8.56
N PRO A 691 -11.74 -18.56 -8.26
CA PRO A 691 -10.92 -19.20 -9.29
C PRO A 691 -11.80 -19.90 -10.33
N PRO A 692 -11.34 -20.05 -11.60
CA PRO A 692 -12.12 -20.70 -12.64
C PRO A 692 -12.50 -22.13 -12.24
N ALA A 693 -13.78 -22.48 -12.37
CA ALA A 693 -14.28 -23.83 -12.07
C ALA A 693 -13.60 -24.92 -12.90
N THR A 694 -13.11 -24.58 -14.10
CA THR A 694 -12.40 -25.46 -15.04
C THR A 694 -10.90 -25.58 -14.76
N LEU A 695 -10.36 -24.90 -13.73
CA LEU A 695 -8.93 -25.00 -13.43
C LEU A 695 -8.59 -26.44 -13.01
N CYS A 696 -7.58 -27.00 -13.68
CA CYS A 696 -7.11 -28.37 -13.47
C CYS A 696 -8.19 -29.45 -13.65
N THR A 697 -9.27 -29.20 -14.41
CA THR A 697 -10.25 -30.24 -14.80
C THR A 697 -9.73 -31.15 -15.88
#